data_AF-A0A175VTM5-F1
#
_entry.id   AF-A0A175VTM5-F1
#
_cell.length_a   1.000
_cell.length_b   1.000
_cell.length_c   1.000
_cell.angle_alpha   90.00
_cell.angle_beta   90.00
_cell.angle_gamma   90.00
#
_symmetry.space_group_name_H-M   'P 1'
#
loop_
_entity.id
_entity.type
_entity.pdbx_description
1 polymer ?
#
loop_
_entity_poly.entity_id
_entity_poly.type
_entity_poly.pdbx_seq_one_letter_code
_entity_poly.pdbx_strand_id
1 'polypeptide(L)'
;MADVIAPTTALAGFSVNPKQLSDEKAYQEIRTAEVKKLVDSLLKTLDLAQLHPKTSENAPEEAPEETKQAIDRILKCPKKSYAEILGVPQNAENASVLNAWRQLGCLIHPYMKDKNGGQAFCRLIDAAKELGVDLLDIDEVLFWDGKEDLNQSDQDESPATEAEVPKPPDRVTKIYKDATPYVRQLASDPEDKTALEKIHNFNYIIIEGNKAQGLRRANMHRWKIAASFFCPQYDAALTKYKAVLTHPDDVTAKQELGTLKSLIDEAIKRYHYPTSWSIPSPEKYLEAKQTIERVMGCHPRNYDEILGISRHATEADAVAAWRTLGCLIHPSFAMQKGAEEAFKRLRKAAEEWELDDVDIDEVAEWDGETDPGADDDGPAEDELPPPPERVRNIYEKAGPDVQSLKSDPNDEMVIERIKDFNVEIQQGNIEQGMKKDEVHAWEIPVSFLVPHYNLSISNFRILDDEPINEEAARGLANIKYLIDTKIKKCHLPVEWTIPTVDEHLKGSQDFNAAKEEREQKAKQATDAAEDAKNASINADFSVRAFERKMQAANDDATKAAVRNAKEKAETEAARAKAAAERAVAAATTASEKGDVGLVTAALEAATAARTEASEADKAAQAALDEASAAIRTARSSRGRSRRRSPKTIARPALLSNSPERKTEPASQPTVEPTTKPRISPRTKRAWNYPWPTGQTADGWTIVGVSPFGKKDKDGNSFYHKVLLERMEDGRPYQIFVSASEAGLSSVQKYLSMQGYKNLAADQSTWSYRDREDFVELLCVSDGQIKVHNVAGRRQDPPTKCTGPE
;
A
#
# COMPACT_ATOMS: atom_id res chain seq x y z
N MET A 1 -50.31 -43.75 20.08
CA MET A 1 -49.96 -43.81 18.63
C MET A 1 -50.31 -42.48 17.96
N ALA A 2 -49.53 -41.44 18.21
CA ALA A 2 -49.91 -40.25 18.99
C ALA A 2 -49.13 -40.33 20.31
N ASP A 3 -48.62 -39.19 20.75
CA ASP A 3 -47.74 -38.94 21.90
C ASP A 3 -46.24 -38.91 21.59
N VAL A 4 -45.66 -37.73 21.89
CA VAL A 4 -44.32 -37.42 22.42
C VAL A 4 -43.85 -36.12 21.76
N ILE A 5 -44.13 -34.98 22.39
CA ILE A 5 -43.30 -33.75 22.43
C ILE A 5 -43.80 -32.90 23.63
N ALA A 6 -42.83 -32.34 24.36
CA ALA A 6 -42.87 -31.53 25.60
C ALA A 6 -42.81 -32.34 26.91
N PRO A 7 -41.95 -31.97 27.89
CA PRO A 7 -41.70 -30.57 28.28
C PRO A 7 -40.24 -30.19 28.62
N THR A 8 -39.80 -29.02 28.15
CA THR A 8 -38.65 -28.27 28.73
C THR A 8 -39.18 -26.94 29.27
N THR A 9 -39.72 -27.00 30.49
CA THR A 9 -40.13 -25.82 31.27
C THR A 9 -39.81 -26.11 32.73
N ALA A 10 -38.53 -26.04 33.12
CA ALA A 10 -38.11 -26.31 34.51
C ALA A 10 -36.79 -25.64 34.97
N LEU A 11 -36.20 -24.68 34.25
CA LEU A 11 -34.91 -24.07 34.64
C LEU A 11 -34.95 -22.56 34.97
N ALA A 12 -36.12 -22.00 35.22
CA ALA A 12 -36.24 -20.67 35.82
C ALA A 12 -36.16 -20.78 37.35
N GLY A 13 -34.98 -20.60 37.94
CA GLY A 13 -34.85 -20.65 39.41
C GLY A 13 -33.51 -20.26 40.06
N PHE A 14 -32.42 -20.09 39.31
CA PHE A 14 -31.12 -19.76 39.91
C PHE A 14 -30.63 -18.39 39.47
N SER A 15 -31.01 -17.36 40.24
CA SER A 15 -30.41 -16.02 40.20
C SER A 15 -29.64 -15.82 41.50
N VAL A 16 -28.31 -15.96 41.45
CA VAL A 16 -27.44 -15.54 42.56
C VAL A 16 -27.25 -14.04 42.43
N ASN A 17 -27.80 -13.29 43.40
CA ASN A 17 -27.70 -11.84 43.44
C ASN A 17 -26.24 -11.42 43.72
N PRO A 18 -25.54 -10.75 42.79
CA PRO A 18 -24.11 -10.42 42.94
C PRO A 18 -23.80 -9.47 44.11
N LYS A 19 -24.80 -8.82 44.70
CA LYS A 19 -24.62 -7.82 45.76
C LYS A 19 -24.47 -8.39 47.18
N GLN A 20 -24.54 -9.71 47.39
CA GLN A 20 -24.54 -10.29 48.73
C GLN A 20 -23.28 -11.08 49.13
N LEU A 21 -22.24 -11.14 48.30
CA LEU A 21 -20.97 -11.78 48.64
C LEU A 21 -19.83 -10.77 48.54
N SER A 22 -19.38 -10.26 49.69
CA SER A 22 -18.22 -9.36 49.79
C SER A 22 -16.88 -10.10 49.80
N ASP A 23 -16.89 -11.43 49.72
CA ASP A 23 -15.69 -12.26 49.72
C ASP A 23 -15.53 -12.92 48.34
N GLU A 24 -14.63 -12.36 47.54
CA GLU A 24 -14.30 -12.83 46.20
C GLU A 24 -13.83 -14.30 46.22
N LYS A 25 -13.21 -14.75 47.32
CA LYS A 25 -12.80 -16.14 47.46
C LYS A 25 -14.01 -17.08 47.57
N ALA A 26 -15.02 -16.69 48.36
CA ALA A 26 -16.26 -17.47 48.48
C ALA A 26 -17.02 -17.54 47.15
N TYR A 27 -17.04 -16.44 46.38
CA TYR A 27 -17.64 -16.43 45.05
C TYR A 27 -16.90 -17.37 44.07
N GLN A 28 -15.56 -17.35 44.07
CA GLN A 28 -14.76 -18.24 43.22
C GLN A 28 -14.91 -19.72 43.62
N GLU A 29 -14.97 -20.04 44.92
CA GLU A 29 -15.18 -21.40 45.42
C GLU A 29 -16.58 -21.94 45.07
N ILE A 30 -17.63 -21.12 45.22
CA ILE A 30 -18.99 -21.50 44.81
C ILE A 30 -19.05 -21.72 43.30
N ARG A 31 -18.48 -20.81 42.51
CA ARG A 31 -18.45 -20.91 41.05
C ARG A 31 -17.69 -22.15 40.57
N THR A 32 -16.54 -22.47 41.18
CA THR A 32 -15.79 -23.69 40.82
C THR A 32 -16.53 -24.96 41.24
N ALA A 33 -17.20 -24.98 42.40
CA ALA A 33 -18.00 -26.12 42.83
C ALA A 33 -19.23 -26.35 41.92
N GLU A 34 -19.92 -25.29 41.50
CA GLU A 34 -21.07 -25.37 40.60
C GLU A 34 -20.66 -25.78 39.18
N VAL A 35 -19.57 -25.22 38.64
CA VAL A 35 -19.01 -25.64 37.34
C VAL A 35 -18.60 -27.10 37.40
N LYS A 36 -17.94 -27.55 38.46
CA LYS A 36 -17.58 -28.97 38.63
C LYS A 36 -18.81 -29.87 38.68
N LYS A 37 -19.87 -29.46 39.37
CA LYS A 37 -21.13 -30.22 39.45
C LYS A 37 -21.86 -30.28 38.10
N LEU A 38 -21.82 -29.19 37.31
CA LEU A 38 -22.34 -29.15 35.95
C LEU A 38 -21.51 -30.03 35.00
N VAL A 39 -20.19 -29.99 35.09
CA VAL A 39 -19.28 -30.86 34.31
C VAL A 39 -19.48 -32.32 34.68
N ASP A 40 -19.56 -32.68 35.96
CA ASP A 40 -19.83 -34.05 36.42
C ASP A 40 -21.24 -34.52 36.01
N SER A 41 -22.23 -33.62 35.96
CA SER A 41 -23.58 -33.91 35.45
C SER A 41 -23.58 -34.10 33.94
N LEU A 42 -22.85 -33.25 33.20
CA LEU A 42 -22.68 -33.33 31.76
C LEU A 42 -21.91 -34.59 31.36
N LEU A 43 -20.86 -34.96 32.07
CA LEU A 43 -20.12 -36.22 31.89
C LEU A 43 -20.95 -37.45 32.25
N LYS A 44 -21.96 -37.32 33.12
CA LYS A 44 -22.94 -38.38 33.38
C LYS A 44 -24.04 -38.48 32.32
N THR A 45 -24.42 -37.37 31.68
CA THR A 45 -25.42 -37.36 30.60
C THR A 45 -24.83 -37.54 29.20
N LEU A 46 -23.55 -37.21 29.00
CA LEU A 46 -22.77 -37.71 27.88
C LEU A 46 -22.53 -39.19 28.15
N ASP A 47 -23.50 -39.97 27.71
CA ASP A 47 -23.37 -41.41 27.63
C ASP A 47 -22.19 -41.70 26.69
N LEU A 48 -21.01 -41.94 27.29
CA LEU A 48 -19.85 -42.50 26.59
C LEU A 48 -20.23 -43.77 25.81
N ALA A 49 -21.37 -44.40 26.14
CA ALA A 49 -21.95 -45.49 25.36
C ALA A 49 -22.33 -45.08 23.91
N GLN A 50 -22.53 -43.80 23.59
CA GLN A 50 -22.80 -43.34 22.21
C GLN A 50 -21.54 -43.09 21.38
N LEU A 51 -20.37 -43.02 22.01
CA LEU A 51 -19.08 -42.95 21.33
C LEU A 51 -18.50 -44.34 20.99
N HIS A 52 -19.28 -45.40 21.15
CA HIS A 52 -18.84 -46.72 20.70
C HIS A 52 -18.83 -46.73 19.16
N PRO A 53 -17.65 -46.88 18.52
CA PRO A 53 -17.64 -47.18 17.10
C PRO A 53 -18.48 -48.42 16.87
N LYS A 54 -19.21 -48.46 15.75
CA LYS A 54 -19.89 -49.68 15.27
C LYS A 54 -18.82 -50.72 14.97
N THR A 55 -18.28 -51.34 16.02
CA THR A 55 -17.36 -52.46 15.90
C THR A 55 -18.09 -53.56 15.15
N SER A 56 -17.48 -54.02 14.07
CA SER A 56 -17.78 -55.29 13.43
C SER A 56 -18.28 -56.31 14.46
N GLU A 57 -19.49 -56.83 14.26
CA GLU A 57 -20.10 -57.88 15.09
C GLU A 57 -19.28 -59.19 15.09
N ASN A 58 -18.15 -59.23 14.37
CA ASN A 58 -17.25 -60.36 14.19
C ASN A 58 -15.85 -60.14 14.81
N ALA A 59 -15.70 -59.32 15.86
CA ALA A 59 -14.42 -59.25 16.56
C ALA A 59 -14.08 -60.66 17.11
N PRO A 60 -12.90 -61.24 16.79
CA PRO A 60 -12.52 -62.54 17.31
C PRO A 60 -12.43 -62.49 18.84
N GLU A 61 -12.97 -63.52 19.50
CA GLU A 61 -13.14 -63.60 20.96
C GLU A 61 -11.82 -63.46 21.73
N GLU A 62 -10.68 -63.71 21.07
CA GLU A 62 -9.35 -63.42 21.60
C GLU A 62 -8.53 -62.54 20.66
N ALA A 63 -7.94 -61.48 21.22
CA ALA A 63 -6.96 -60.66 20.52
C ALA A 63 -5.75 -61.49 20.06
N PRO A 64 -5.26 -61.31 18.83
CA PRO A 64 -3.99 -61.87 18.37
C PRO A 64 -2.88 -61.56 19.38
N GLU A 65 -1.93 -62.49 19.50
CA GLU A 65 -0.80 -62.37 20.41
C GLU A 65 -0.01 -61.07 20.18
N GLU A 66 0.11 -60.63 18.92
CA GLU A 66 0.72 -59.35 18.55
C GLU A 66 -0.02 -58.15 19.16
N THR A 67 -1.35 -58.13 19.10
CA THR A 67 -2.18 -57.08 19.71
C THR A 67 -2.05 -57.09 21.24
N LYS A 68 -2.05 -58.27 21.87
CA LYS A 68 -1.84 -58.42 23.32
C LYS A 68 -0.48 -57.85 23.73
N GLN A 69 0.58 -58.17 22.98
CA GLN A 69 1.94 -57.63 23.21
C GLN A 69 2.02 -56.11 23.02
N ALA A 70 1.34 -55.55 22.01
CA ALA A 70 1.30 -54.12 21.77
C ALA A 70 0.58 -53.36 22.91
N ILE A 71 -0.57 -53.88 23.37
CA ILE A 71 -1.32 -53.34 24.51
C ILE A 71 -0.44 -53.34 25.77
N ASP A 72 0.18 -54.48 26.09
CA ASP A 72 1.04 -54.60 27.28
C ASP A 72 2.26 -53.68 27.22
N ARG A 73 2.85 -53.50 26.03
CA ARG A 73 3.96 -52.57 25.80
C ARG A 73 3.54 -51.13 26.11
N ILE A 74 2.43 -50.65 25.53
CA ILE A 74 1.93 -49.28 25.71
C ILE A 74 1.56 -49.00 27.18
N LEU A 75 0.97 -49.98 27.87
CA LEU A 75 0.59 -49.83 29.27
C LEU A 75 1.81 -49.80 30.21
N LYS A 76 2.93 -50.44 29.85
CA LYS A 76 4.21 -50.40 30.59
C LYS A 76 4.99 -49.09 30.38
N CYS A 77 4.79 -48.39 29.27
CA CYS A 77 5.44 -47.09 29.04
C CYS A 77 4.99 -46.05 30.08
N PRO A 78 5.87 -45.12 30.51
CA PRO A 78 5.46 -43.95 31.30
C PRO A 78 4.44 -43.10 30.53
N LYS A 79 3.45 -42.52 31.24
CA LYS A 79 2.34 -41.77 30.60
C LYS A 79 2.77 -40.59 29.72
N LYS A 80 3.96 -40.03 29.94
CA LYS A 80 4.50 -38.88 29.20
C LYS A 80 5.59 -39.26 28.18
N SER A 81 5.89 -40.55 28.03
CA SER A 81 6.86 -41.04 27.05
C SER A 81 6.19 -41.22 25.69
N TYR A 82 5.68 -40.15 25.08
CA TYR A 82 4.84 -40.21 23.88
C TYR A 82 5.52 -40.92 22.70
N ALA A 83 6.80 -40.63 22.47
CA ALA A 83 7.60 -41.31 21.45
C ALA A 83 7.74 -42.82 21.72
N GLU A 84 7.95 -43.24 22.97
CA GLU A 84 8.02 -44.66 23.33
C GLU A 84 6.65 -45.34 23.22
N ILE A 85 5.56 -44.64 23.58
CA ILE A 85 4.19 -45.13 23.44
C ILE A 85 3.89 -45.43 21.97
N LEU A 86 4.25 -44.53 21.05
CA LEU A 86 4.10 -44.75 19.60
C LEU A 86 5.19 -45.65 19.00
N GLY A 87 6.28 -45.94 19.73
CA GLY A 87 7.38 -46.77 19.25
C GLY A 87 8.27 -46.08 18.21
N VAL A 88 8.35 -44.75 18.25
CA VAL A 88 9.14 -43.93 17.32
C VAL A 88 10.31 -43.25 18.04
N PRO A 89 11.42 -42.90 17.34
CA PRO A 89 12.47 -42.05 17.90
C PRO A 89 11.92 -40.68 18.35
N GLN A 90 12.55 -40.04 19.35
CA GLN A 90 12.14 -38.71 19.85
C GLN A 90 12.15 -37.60 18.77
N ASN A 91 12.91 -37.80 17.70
CA ASN A 91 13.08 -36.88 16.57
C ASN A 91 12.51 -37.47 15.26
N ALA A 92 11.53 -38.37 15.35
CA ALA A 92 10.88 -38.94 14.18
C ALA A 92 10.19 -37.85 13.35
N GLU A 93 10.26 -37.99 12.02
CA GLU A 93 9.53 -37.12 11.10
C GLU A 93 8.01 -37.34 11.23
N ASN A 94 7.20 -36.30 10.99
CA ASN A 94 5.73 -36.37 11.12
C ASN A 94 5.10 -37.55 10.35
N ALA A 95 5.64 -37.90 9.18
CA ALA A 95 5.17 -39.05 8.41
C ALA A 95 5.40 -40.39 9.13
N SER A 96 6.53 -40.53 9.84
CA SER A 96 6.81 -41.73 10.65
C SER A 96 5.93 -41.81 11.89
N VAL A 97 5.67 -40.66 12.53
CA VAL A 97 4.74 -40.56 13.66
C VAL A 97 3.33 -40.96 13.23
N LEU A 98 2.85 -40.44 12.10
CA LEU A 98 1.53 -40.75 11.54
C LEU A 98 1.40 -42.23 11.18
N ASN A 99 2.39 -42.81 10.50
CA ASN A 99 2.38 -44.23 10.15
C ASN A 99 2.37 -45.12 11.39
N ALA A 100 3.15 -44.80 12.42
CA ALA A 100 3.15 -45.53 13.69
C ALA A 100 1.80 -45.43 14.41
N TRP A 101 1.18 -44.23 14.41
CA TRP A 101 -0.17 -44.02 14.93
C TRP A 101 -1.19 -44.90 14.20
N ARG A 102 -1.22 -44.87 12.86
CA ARG A 102 -2.16 -45.68 12.07
C ARG A 102 -1.95 -47.18 12.28
N GLN A 103 -0.71 -47.66 12.27
CA GLN A 103 -0.40 -49.07 12.51
C GLN A 103 -0.84 -49.55 13.89
N LEU A 104 -0.39 -48.90 14.97
CA LEU A 104 -0.73 -49.30 16.33
C LEU A 104 -2.19 -49.06 16.66
N GLY A 105 -2.75 -47.96 16.15
CA GLY A 105 -4.13 -47.61 16.35
C GLY A 105 -5.06 -48.62 15.68
N CYS A 106 -4.85 -48.96 14.41
CA CYS A 106 -5.61 -50.02 13.74
C CYS A 106 -5.44 -51.38 14.44
N LEU A 107 -4.25 -51.70 14.93
CA LEU A 107 -4.00 -52.97 15.63
C LEU A 107 -4.82 -53.11 16.93
N ILE A 108 -5.03 -52.01 17.65
CA ILE A 108 -5.67 -52.00 18.98
C ILE A 108 -7.15 -51.62 18.91
N HIS A 109 -7.56 -50.83 17.93
CA HIS A 109 -8.92 -50.28 17.79
C HIS A 109 -10.04 -51.33 17.93
N PRO A 110 -9.97 -52.54 17.31
CA PRO A 110 -11.01 -53.56 17.46
C PRO A 110 -11.25 -54.02 18.91
N TYR A 111 -10.26 -53.82 19.79
CA TYR A 111 -10.26 -54.27 21.19
C TYR A 111 -10.44 -53.11 22.18
N MET A 112 -10.91 -51.94 21.74
CA MET A 112 -11.21 -50.82 22.64
C MET A 112 -12.27 -51.14 23.71
N LYS A 113 -13.10 -52.18 23.47
CA LYS A 113 -14.07 -52.70 24.45
C LYS A 113 -13.39 -53.40 25.63
N ASP A 114 -12.20 -53.96 25.43
CA ASP A 114 -11.43 -54.55 26.51
C ASP A 114 -10.83 -53.46 27.39
N LYS A 115 -10.89 -53.63 28.71
CA LYS A 115 -10.38 -52.62 29.66
C LYS A 115 -8.94 -52.20 29.36
N ASN A 116 -8.07 -53.16 29.04
CA ASN A 116 -6.67 -52.88 28.72
C ASN A 116 -6.51 -52.30 27.31
N GLY A 117 -7.28 -52.78 26.33
CA GLY A 117 -7.28 -52.26 24.97
C GLY A 117 -7.73 -50.80 24.91
N GLY A 118 -8.84 -50.46 25.57
CA GLY A 118 -9.31 -49.07 25.69
C GLY A 118 -8.29 -48.16 26.39
N GLN A 119 -7.67 -48.61 27.49
CA GLN A 119 -6.62 -47.83 28.17
C GLN A 119 -5.37 -47.62 27.30
N ALA A 120 -4.93 -48.64 26.57
CA ALA A 120 -3.79 -48.54 25.66
C ALA A 120 -4.11 -47.58 24.51
N PHE A 121 -5.32 -47.67 23.94
CA PHE A 121 -5.77 -46.79 22.87
C PHE A 121 -5.84 -45.33 23.32
N CYS A 122 -6.38 -45.04 24.51
CA CYS A 122 -6.37 -43.67 25.06
C CYS A 122 -4.95 -43.11 25.20
N ARG A 123 -3.99 -43.90 25.68
CA ARG A 123 -2.58 -43.47 25.76
C ARG A 123 -1.99 -43.21 24.38
N LEU A 124 -2.37 -44.00 23.39
CA LEU A 124 -1.92 -43.85 22.02
C LEU A 124 -2.44 -42.54 21.42
N ILE A 125 -3.72 -42.18 21.67
CA ILE A 125 -4.31 -40.90 21.27
C ILE A 125 -3.55 -39.73 21.91
N ASP A 126 -3.33 -39.79 23.23
CA ASP A 126 -2.59 -38.74 23.95
C ASP A 126 -1.18 -38.57 23.36
N ALA A 127 -0.49 -39.68 23.08
CA ALA A 127 0.82 -39.64 22.45
C ALA A 127 0.80 -39.07 21.03
N ALA A 128 -0.21 -39.41 20.21
CA ALA A 128 -0.35 -38.89 18.85
C ALA A 128 -0.58 -37.38 18.85
N LYS A 129 -1.48 -36.87 19.72
CA LYS A 129 -1.74 -35.44 19.87
C LYS A 129 -0.47 -34.67 20.26
N GLU A 130 0.26 -35.19 21.24
CA GLU A 130 1.47 -34.55 21.76
C GLU A 130 2.66 -34.61 20.80
N LEU A 131 2.67 -35.58 19.88
CA LEU A 131 3.65 -35.64 18.77
C LEU A 131 3.17 -34.95 17.49
N GLY A 132 2.06 -34.20 17.54
CA GLY A 132 1.59 -33.38 16.43
C GLY A 132 0.90 -34.14 15.30
N VAL A 133 0.35 -35.33 15.56
CA VAL A 133 -0.58 -35.98 14.62
C VAL A 133 -1.85 -35.14 14.56
N ASP A 134 -2.25 -34.76 13.34
CA ASP A 134 -3.45 -33.94 13.14
C ASP A 134 -4.69 -34.68 13.67
N LEU A 135 -5.63 -33.94 14.26
CA LEU A 135 -6.87 -34.52 14.78
C LEU A 135 -7.64 -35.29 13.71
N LEU A 136 -7.52 -34.91 12.43
CA LEU A 136 -8.10 -35.64 11.30
C LEU A 136 -7.55 -37.05 11.15
N ASP A 137 -6.23 -37.22 11.29
CA ASP A 137 -5.57 -38.52 11.24
C ASP A 137 -5.89 -39.38 12.48
N ILE A 138 -6.11 -38.73 13.62
CA ILE A 138 -6.58 -39.39 14.85
C ILE A 138 -8.01 -39.90 14.66
N ASP A 139 -8.90 -39.05 14.16
CA ASP A 139 -10.29 -39.39 13.86
C ASP A 139 -10.37 -40.55 12.86
N GLU A 140 -9.51 -40.57 11.86
CA GLU A 140 -9.50 -41.62 10.83
C GLU A 140 -9.34 -43.01 11.45
N VAL A 141 -8.43 -43.16 12.42
CA VAL A 141 -8.27 -44.42 13.15
C VAL A 141 -9.41 -44.61 14.14
N LEU A 142 -9.85 -43.57 14.85
CA LEU A 142 -10.93 -43.65 15.83
C LEU A 142 -12.26 -44.13 15.23
N PHE A 143 -12.55 -43.75 13.99
CA PHE A 143 -13.76 -44.14 13.26
C PHE A 143 -13.53 -45.26 12.24
N TRP A 144 -12.35 -45.88 12.26
CA TRP A 144 -12.02 -46.99 11.38
C TRP A 144 -12.96 -48.19 11.60
N ASP A 145 -13.43 -48.80 10.51
CA ASP A 145 -14.41 -49.90 10.57
C ASP A 145 -13.76 -51.30 10.57
N GLY A 146 -12.43 -51.35 10.55
CA GLY A 146 -11.65 -52.59 10.53
C GLY A 146 -11.42 -53.20 9.16
N LYS A 147 -11.95 -52.61 8.07
CA LYS A 147 -11.89 -53.22 6.73
C LYS A 147 -10.81 -52.62 5.84
N GLU A 148 -10.49 -51.36 6.03
CA GLU A 148 -9.62 -50.61 5.12
C GLU A 148 -8.17 -50.56 5.63
N ASP A 149 -7.17 -50.72 4.77
CA ASP A 149 -5.78 -50.55 5.19
C ASP A 149 -5.43 -49.05 5.21
N LEU A 150 -5.39 -48.44 6.39
CA LEU A 150 -5.06 -47.01 6.53
C LEU A 150 -3.59 -46.69 6.14
N ASN A 151 -2.72 -47.71 6.00
CA ASN A 151 -1.31 -47.53 5.62
C ASN A 151 -1.06 -47.71 4.12
N GLN A 152 -2.02 -48.27 3.38
CA GLN A 152 -1.97 -48.22 1.92
C GLN A 152 -2.26 -46.78 1.52
N SER A 153 -1.20 -46.02 1.26
CA SER A 153 -1.34 -44.74 0.56
C SER A 153 -2.12 -45.02 -0.72
N ASP A 154 -3.23 -44.31 -0.94
CA ASP A 154 -3.99 -44.32 -2.20
C ASP A 154 -3.08 -43.82 -3.34
N GLN A 155 -2.12 -44.66 -3.77
CA GLN A 155 -1.05 -44.30 -4.71
C GLN A 155 -1.57 -44.07 -6.13
N ASP A 156 -2.83 -44.40 -6.40
CA ASP A 156 -3.47 -44.21 -7.70
C ASP A 156 -4.34 -42.95 -7.79
N GLU A 157 -4.56 -42.22 -6.68
CA GLU A 157 -5.18 -40.90 -6.76
C GLU A 157 -4.07 -39.85 -6.71
N SER A 158 -3.62 -39.44 -7.91
CA SER A 158 -2.83 -38.22 -8.08
C SER A 158 -3.42 -37.14 -7.17
N PRO A 159 -2.62 -36.52 -6.28
CA PRO A 159 -3.15 -35.56 -5.31
C PRO A 159 -3.99 -34.57 -6.09
N ALA A 160 -5.27 -34.44 -5.72
CA ALA A 160 -6.21 -33.60 -6.43
C ALA A 160 -5.57 -32.21 -6.57
N THR A 161 -5.02 -31.93 -7.75
CA THR A 161 -4.17 -30.78 -8.08
C THR A 161 -4.83 -29.51 -7.59
N GLU A 162 -4.43 -29.00 -6.40
CA GLU A 162 -5.14 -28.02 -5.55
C GLU A 162 -6.47 -27.49 -6.11
N ALA A 163 -7.36 -28.41 -6.45
CA ALA A 163 -8.50 -28.04 -7.27
C ALA A 163 -9.45 -27.36 -6.32
N GLU A 164 -9.95 -26.20 -6.76
CA GLU A 164 -10.93 -25.40 -6.04
C GLU A 164 -11.94 -26.32 -5.32
N VAL A 165 -11.99 -26.22 -3.99
CA VAL A 165 -12.87 -27.08 -3.18
C VAL A 165 -14.28 -26.83 -3.70
N PRO A 166 -15.05 -27.86 -4.09
CA PRO A 166 -16.37 -27.62 -4.66
C PRO A 166 -17.28 -26.97 -3.63
N LYS A 167 -18.23 -26.16 -4.09
CA LYS A 167 -19.22 -25.50 -3.24
C LYS A 167 -19.90 -26.53 -2.32
N PRO A 168 -20.01 -26.28 -1.01
CA PRO A 168 -20.62 -27.21 -0.07
C PRO A 168 -22.11 -27.41 -0.40
N PRO A 169 -22.66 -28.62 -0.19
CA PRO A 169 -24.09 -28.84 -0.30
C PRO A 169 -24.84 -28.09 0.81
N ASP A 170 -26.11 -27.73 0.59
CA ASP A 170 -26.92 -26.92 1.53
C ASP A 170 -26.93 -27.45 2.97
N ARG A 171 -26.87 -28.78 3.15
CA ARG A 171 -26.78 -29.39 4.50
C ARG A 171 -25.53 -28.95 5.26
N VAL A 172 -24.40 -28.78 4.56
CA VAL A 172 -23.13 -28.37 5.14
C VAL A 172 -23.14 -26.86 5.35
N THR A 173 -23.68 -26.08 4.41
CA THR A 173 -23.89 -24.63 4.60
C THR A 173 -24.73 -24.34 5.84
N LYS A 174 -25.78 -25.14 6.10
CA LYS A 174 -26.56 -25.05 7.35
C LYS A 174 -25.71 -25.38 8.58
N ILE A 175 -24.86 -26.40 8.52
CA ILE A 175 -23.94 -26.74 9.61
C ILE A 175 -22.94 -25.60 9.85
N TYR A 176 -22.42 -24.96 8.80
CA TYR A 176 -21.56 -23.80 8.93
C TYR A 176 -22.27 -22.65 9.65
N LYS A 177 -23.52 -22.34 9.28
CA LYS A 177 -24.36 -21.35 9.98
C LYS A 177 -24.53 -21.69 11.46
N ASP A 178 -24.82 -22.95 11.78
CA ASP A 178 -24.96 -23.43 13.17
C ASP A 178 -23.62 -23.42 13.94
N ALA A 179 -22.49 -23.55 13.23
CA ALA A 179 -21.14 -23.52 13.80
C ALA A 179 -20.58 -22.11 14.01
N THR A 180 -21.08 -21.10 13.29
CA THR A 180 -20.59 -19.72 13.32
C THR A 180 -20.42 -19.14 14.74
N PRO A 181 -21.37 -19.30 15.68
CA PRO A 181 -21.20 -18.76 17.04
C PRO A 181 -19.96 -19.31 17.75
N TYR A 182 -19.64 -20.59 17.52
CA TYR A 182 -18.49 -21.26 18.15
C TYR A 182 -17.18 -20.88 17.47
N VAL A 183 -17.16 -20.71 16.13
CA VAL A 183 -15.96 -20.23 15.43
C VAL A 183 -15.64 -18.78 15.85
N ARG A 184 -16.65 -17.94 16.07
CA ARG A 184 -16.44 -16.59 16.62
C ARG A 184 -16.00 -16.59 18.08
N GLN A 185 -16.48 -17.55 18.86
CA GLN A 185 -15.97 -17.76 20.21
C GLN A 185 -14.47 -18.10 20.18
N LEU A 186 -14.02 -18.93 19.23
CA LEU A 186 -12.59 -19.17 19.01
C LEU A 186 -11.83 -17.93 18.53
N ALA A 187 -12.46 -17.04 17.79
CA ALA A 187 -11.84 -15.78 17.40
C ALA A 187 -11.51 -14.89 18.62
N SER A 188 -12.31 -14.98 19.68
CA SER A 188 -12.11 -14.26 20.95
C SER A 188 -11.24 -15.02 21.95
N ASP A 189 -11.35 -16.35 21.98
CA ASP A 189 -10.60 -17.28 22.83
C ASP A 189 -10.25 -18.54 22.02
N PRO A 190 -9.09 -18.57 21.35
CA PRO A 190 -8.68 -19.69 20.49
C PRO A 190 -8.54 -21.03 21.21
N GLU A 191 -8.48 -21.03 22.55
CA GLU A 191 -8.37 -22.22 23.38
C GLU A 191 -9.71 -22.64 24.02
N ASP A 192 -10.84 -22.01 23.64
CA ASP A 192 -12.14 -22.33 24.21
C ASP A 192 -12.54 -23.79 23.93
N LYS A 193 -12.43 -24.61 24.96
CA LYS A 193 -12.69 -26.05 24.90
C LYS A 193 -14.13 -26.38 24.49
N THR A 194 -15.09 -25.55 24.89
CA THR A 194 -16.51 -25.78 24.58
C THR A 194 -16.75 -25.53 23.10
N ALA A 195 -16.19 -24.45 22.56
CA ALA A 195 -16.26 -24.13 21.14
C ALA A 195 -15.57 -25.20 20.28
N LEU A 196 -14.36 -25.63 20.67
CA LEU A 196 -13.63 -26.71 20.01
C LEU A 196 -14.41 -28.02 20.00
N GLU A 197 -15.02 -28.42 21.13
CA GLU A 197 -15.85 -29.62 21.22
C GLU A 197 -17.08 -29.54 20.30
N LYS A 198 -17.72 -28.38 20.23
CA LYS A 198 -18.88 -28.16 19.35
C LYS A 198 -18.49 -28.21 17.88
N ILE A 199 -17.38 -27.59 17.49
CA ILE A 199 -16.85 -27.65 16.12
C ILE A 199 -16.46 -29.09 15.74
N HIS A 200 -15.87 -29.84 16.67
CA HIS A 200 -15.60 -31.26 16.48
C HIS A 200 -16.89 -32.07 16.22
N ASN A 201 -17.95 -31.81 16.99
CA ASN A 201 -19.25 -32.43 16.77
C ASN A 201 -19.86 -32.07 15.40
N PHE A 202 -19.74 -30.81 14.95
CA PHE A 202 -20.16 -30.42 13.61
C PHE A 202 -19.36 -31.11 12.50
N ASN A 203 -18.04 -31.22 12.67
CA ASN A 203 -17.17 -31.96 11.76
C ASN A 203 -17.58 -33.43 11.67
N TYR A 204 -17.93 -34.07 12.78
CA TYR A 204 -18.46 -35.43 12.79
C TYR A 204 -19.76 -35.55 11.96
N ILE A 205 -20.70 -34.63 12.12
CA ILE A 205 -21.95 -34.60 11.34
C ILE A 205 -21.67 -34.42 9.84
N ILE A 206 -20.69 -33.58 9.47
CA ILE A 206 -20.28 -33.37 8.08
C ILE A 206 -19.74 -34.68 7.48
N ILE A 207 -18.83 -35.36 8.19
CA ILE A 207 -18.23 -36.65 7.76
C ILE A 207 -19.32 -37.70 7.54
N GLU A 208 -20.18 -37.92 8.53
CA GLU A 208 -21.22 -38.95 8.45
C GLU A 208 -22.20 -38.65 7.31
N GLY A 209 -22.55 -37.37 7.10
CA GLY A 209 -23.34 -36.96 5.95
C GLY A 209 -22.63 -37.16 4.61
N ASN A 210 -21.30 -36.94 4.54
CA ASN A 210 -20.49 -37.19 3.34
C ASN A 210 -20.47 -38.70 3.02
N LYS A 211 -20.28 -39.52 4.05
CA LYS A 211 -20.30 -40.98 3.97
C LYS A 211 -21.66 -41.49 3.49
N ALA A 212 -22.76 -40.97 4.03
CA ALA A 212 -24.12 -41.33 3.62
C ALA A 212 -24.44 -40.96 2.16
N GLN A 213 -23.80 -39.92 1.62
CA GLN A 213 -23.89 -39.52 0.22
C GLN A 213 -22.97 -40.33 -0.71
N GLY A 214 -22.23 -41.31 -0.18
CA GLY A 214 -21.34 -42.16 -0.96
C GLY A 214 -20.09 -41.45 -1.47
N LEU A 215 -19.67 -40.34 -0.85
CA LEU A 215 -18.37 -39.75 -1.17
C LEU A 215 -17.25 -40.75 -0.81
N ARG A 216 -16.26 -40.85 -1.70
CA ARG A 216 -15.04 -41.64 -1.47
C ARG A 216 -14.29 -41.15 -0.22
N ARG A 217 -13.47 -42.01 0.38
CA ARG A 217 -12.67 -41.71 1.59
C ARG A 217 -11.87 -40.41 1.48
N ALA A 218 -11.16 -40.20 0.37
CA ALA A 218 -10.42 -38.97 0.08
C ALA A 218 -11.29 -37.68 0.16
N ASN A 219 -12.60 -37.81 0.02
CA ASN A 219 -13.56 -36.71 0.08
C ASN A 219 -14.46 -36.73 1.33
N MET A 220 -14.30 -37.67 2.25
CA MET A 220 -15.10 -37.72 3.49
C MET A 220 -14.80 -36.54 4.42
N HIS A 221 -13.58 -36.03 4.38
CA HIS A 221 -13.15 -34.84 5.13
C HIS A 221 -13.38 -33.53 4.39
N ARG A 222 -13.94 -33.60 3.18
CA ARG A 222 -14.30 -32.43 2.41
C ARG A 222 -15.32 -31.60 3.19
N TRP A 223 -15.09 -30.29 3.24
CA TRP A 223 -15.90 -29.31 3.96
C TRP A 223 -15.86 -29.41 5.49
N LYS A 224 -14.90 -30.12 6.08
CA LYS A 224 -14.65 -29.97 7.53
C LYS A 224 -14.25 -28.54 7.86
N ILE A 225 -14.65 -28.07 9.03
CA ILE A 225 -14.21 -26.82 9.65
C ILE A 225 -12.79 -27.03 10.21
N ALA A 226 -11.81 -26.36 9.62
CA ALA A 226 -10.39 -26.50 9.97
C ALA A 226 -10.04 -25.70 11.24
N ALA A 227 -10.49 -26.16 12.42
CA ALA A 227 -10.15 -25.51 13.70
C ALA A 227 -8.63 -25.40 13.93
N SER A 228 -7.85 -26.39 13.46
CA SER A 228 -6.38 -26.36 13.50
C SER A 228 -5.75 -25.25 12.66
N PHE A 229 -6.46 -24.76 11.63
CA PHE A 229 -6.07 -23.55 10.89
C PHE A 229 -6.51 -22.30 11.65
N PHE A 230 -7.78 -22.18 12.02
CA PHE A 230 -8.32 -20.94 12.59
C PHE A 230 -7.72 -20.58 13.95
N CYS A 231 -7.53 -21.52 14.87
CA CYS A 231 -7.09 -21.20 16.24
C CYS A 231 -5.71 -20.51 16.28
N PRO A 232 -4.66 -21.02 15.61
CA PRO A 232 -3.37 -20.33 15.58
C PRO A 232 -3.43 -18.94 14.93
N GLN A 233 -4.24 -18.76 13.88
CA GLN A 233 -4.36 -17.45 13.22
C GLN A 233 -5.10 -16.44 14.10
N TYR A 234 -6.16 -16.86 14.80
CA TYR A 234 -6.87 -16.03 15.74
C TYR A 234 -6.00 -15.66 16.95
N ASP A 235 -5.21 -16.58 17.49
CA ASP A 235 -4.27 -16.27 18.59
C ASP A 235 -3.20 -15.25 18.17
N ALA A 236 -2.64 -15.43 16.97
CA ALA A 236 -1.72 -14.47 16.37
C ALA A 236 -2.39 -13.09 16.20
N ALA A 237 -3.61 -13.05 15.66
CA ALA A 237 -4.36 -11.81 15.46
C ALA A 237 -4.65 -11.10 16.79
N LEU A 238 -5.14 -11.82 17.81
CA LEU A 238 -5.39 -11.27 19.16
C LEU A 238 -4.11 -10.69 19.78
N THR A 239 -2.95 -11.33 19.56
CA THR A 239 -1.66 -10.81 20.03
C THR A 239 -1.30 -9.50 19.35
N LYS A 240 -1.48 -9.39 18.03
CA LYS A 240 -1.21 -8.15 17.28
C LYS A 240 -2.21 -7.05 17.58
N TYR A 241 -3.49 -7.39 17.75
CA TYR A 241 -4.51 -6.45 18.20
C TYR A 241 -4.13 -5.83 19.55
N LYS A 242 -3.67 -6.62 20.54
CA LYS A 242 -3.18 -6.08 21.82
C LYS A 242 -2.02 -5.09 21.62
N ALA A 243 -1.11 -5.36 20.68
CA ALA A 243 -0.02 -4.44 20.34
C ALA A 243 -0.56 -3.13 19.74
N VAL A 244 -1.43 -3.20 18.73
CA VAL A 244 -2.06 -2.02 18.09
C VAL A 244 -2.92 -1.22 19.08
N LEU A 245 -3.59 -1.87 20.03
CA LEU A 245 -4.32 -1.17 21.09
C LEU A 245 -3.42 -0.40 22.06
N THR A 246 -2.19 -0.88 22.27
CA THR A 246 -1.20 -0.24 23.15
C THR A 246 -0.42 0.85 22.41
N HIS A 247 -0.14 0.60 21.13
CA HIS A 247 0.59 1.48 20.23
C HIS A 247 -0.18 1.58 18.90
N PRO A 248 -1.16 2.49 18.79
CA PRO A 248 -1.97 2.64 17.57
C PRO A 248 -1.15 2.93 16.30
N ASP A 249 0.08 3.44 16.46
CA ASP A 249 1.00 3.75 15.37
C ASP A 249 2.01 2.62 15.07
N ASP A 250 1.83 1.43 15.65
CA ASP A 250 2.68 0.26 15.36
C ASP A 250 2.41 -0.27 13.95
N VAL A 251 3.13 0.28 12.97
CA VAL A 251 3.05 -0.08 11.55
C VAL A 251 3.31 -1.57 11.33
N THR A 252 4.23 -2.18 12.10
CA THR A 252 4.55 -3.60 11.95
C THR A 252 3.37 -4.47 12.39
N ALA A 253 2.78 -4.20 13.55
CA ALA A 253 1.61 -4.94 14.02
C ALA A 253 0.40 -4.79 13.08
N LYS A 254 0.20 -3.59 12.51
CA LYS A 254 -0.84 -3.35 11.48
C LYS A 254 -0.59 -4.16 10.20
N GLN A 255 0.63 -4.19 9.68
CA GLN A 255 0.99 -4.98 8.50
C GLN A 255 0.81 -6.49 8.72
N GLU A 256 1.22 -6.98 9.90
CA GLU A 256 1.03 -8.39 10.26
C GLU A 256 -0.45 -8.75 10.40
N LEU A 257 -1.29 -7.87 10.97
CA LEU A 257 -2.75 -8.05 10.99
C LEU A 257 -3.35 -8.08 9.58
N GLY A 258 -2.91 -7.19 8.69
CA GLY A 258 -3.30 -7.24 7.27
C GLY A 258 -2.96 -8.57 6.62
N THR A 259 -1.77 -9.10 6.88
CA THR A 259 -1.31 -10.40 6.37
C THR A 259 -2.16 -11.56 6.92
N LEU A 260 -2.42 -11.57 8.23
CA LEU A 260 -3.27 -12.57 8.88
C LEU A 260 -4.71 -12.53 8.35
N LYS A 261 -5.25 -11.34 8.15
CA LYS A 261 -6.58 -11.14 7.58
C LYS A 261 -6.66 -11.73 6.16
N SER A 262 -5.71 -11.39 5.28
CA SER A 262 -5.67 -11.96 3.93
C SER A 262 -5.57 -13.49 3.93
N LEU A 263 -4.75 -14.06 4.82
CA LEU A 263 -4.62 -15.51 4.96
C LEU A 263 -5.95 -16.18 5.38
N ILE A 264 -6.65 -15.60 6.35
CA ILE A 264 -7.95 -16.08 6.82
C ILE A 264 -9.00 -15.92 5.70
N ASP A 265 -9.06 -14.77 5.05
CA ASP A 265 -10.01 -14.47 3.97
C ASP A 265 -9.81 -15.39 2.76
N GLU A 266 -8.56 -15.72 2.42
CA GLU A 266 -8.24 -16.68 1.37
C GLU A 266 -8.71 -18.09 1.73
N ALA A 267 -8.53 -18.53 2.99
CA ALA A 267 -9.05 -19.81 3.45
C ALA A 267 -10.60 -19.83 3.44
N ILE A 268 -11.25 -18.76 3.91
CA ILE A 268 -12.70 -18.62 3.87
C ILE A 268 -13.21 -18.78 2.43
N LYS A 269 -12.61 -18.05 1.48
CA LYS A 269 -12.96 -18.15 0.06
C LYS A 269 -12.70 -19.55 -0.50
N ARG A 270 -11.53 -20.12 -0.23
CA ARG A 270 -11.10 -21.43 -0.76
C ARG A 270 -11.98 -22.58 -0.30
N TYR A 271 -12.46 -22.53 0.95
CA TYR A 271 -13.26 -23.60 1.57
C TYR A 271 -14.75 -23.28 1.66
N HIS A 272 -15.18 -22.14 1.09
CA HIS A 272 -16.56 -21.63 1.13
C HIS A 272 -17.10 -21.53 2.57
N TYR A 273 -16.26 -21.09 3.51
CA TYR A 273 -16.71 -20.80 4.86
C TYR A 273 -17.52 -19.48 4.89
N PRO A 274 -18.35 -19.26 5.92
CA PRO A 274 -19.01 -17.98 6.15
C PRO A 274 -18.00 -16.83 6.21
N THR A 275 -18.25 -15.73 5.50
CA THR A 275 -17.37 -14.53 5.51
C THR A 275 -17.32 -13.89 6.90
N SER A 276 -18.34 -14.13 7.70
CA SER A 276 -18.43 -13.80 9.12
C SER A 276 -17.36 -14.45 10.04
N TRP A 277 -16.56 -15.39 9.51
CA TRP A 277 -15.42 -15.98 10.23
C TRP A 277 -14.12 -15.19 9.98
N SER A 278 -14.18 -14.10 9.21
CA SER A 278 -13.05 -13.20 9.01
C SER A 278 -12.72 -12.42 10.28
N ILE A 279 -11.54 -11.78 10.31
CA ILE A 279 -11.15 -10.80 11.31
C ILE A 279 -11.28 -9.37 10.74
N PRO A 280 -11.56 -8.35 11.58
CA PRO A 280 -11.59 -6.96 11.14
C PRO A 280 -10.22 -6.47 10.64
N SER A 281 -10.16 -5.36 9.90
CA SER A 281 -8.87 -4.70 9.63
C SER A 281 -8.35 -4.01 10.91
N PRO A 282 -7.03 -3.74 11.04
CA PRO A 282 -6.50 -3.03 12.20
C PRO A 282 -7.20 -1.68 12.44
N GLU A 283 -7.55 -0.96 11.38
CA GLU A 283 -8.26 0.32 11.44
C GLU A 283 -9.69 0.13 11.96
N LYS A 284 -10.46 -0.80 11.37
CA LYS A 284 -11.83 -1.10 11.82
C LYS A 284 -11.85 -1.61 13.27
N TYR A 285 -10.86 -2.40 13.67
CA TYR A 285 -10.76 -2.90 15.06
C TYR A 285 -10.49 -1.77 16.07
N LEU A 286 -9.62 -0.81 15.73
CA LEU A 286 -9.37 0.39 16.54
C LEU A 286 -10.59 1.30 16.61
N GLU A 287 -11.23 1.54 15.47
CA GLU A 287 -12.43 2.36 15.34
C GLU A 287 -13.61 1.75 16.13
N ALA A 288 -13.78 0.43 16.06
CA ALA A 288 -14.78 -0.29 16.85
C ALA A 288 -14.53 -0.14 18.34
N LYS A 289 -13.27 -0.25 18.81
CA LYS A 289 -12.94 -0.02 20.22
C LYS A 289 -13.27 1.40 20.67
N GLN A 290 -12.85 2.40 19.91
CA GLN A 290 -13.12 3.82 20.23
C GLN A 290 -14.63 4.09 20.26
N THR A 291 -15.38 3.49 19.32
CA THR A 291 -16.84 3.61 19.26
C THR A 291 -17.51 2.91 20.44
N ILE A 292 -17.06 1.73 20.84
CA ILE A 292 -17.54 1.04 22.05
C ILE A 292 -17.28 1.89 23.29
N GLU A 293 -16.07 2.44 23.46
CA GLU A 293 -15.74 3.32 24.58
C GLU A 293 -16.59 4.59 24.59
N ARG A 294 -16.84 5.19 23.42
CA ARG A 294 -17.72 6.35 23.24
C ARG A 294 -19.16 6.03 23.66
N VAL A 295 -19.78 5.01 23.05
CA VAL A 295 -21.18 4.61 23.32
C VAL A 295 -21.37 4.22 24.80
N MET A 296 -20.37 3.59 25.40
CA MET A 296 -20.41 3.22 26.82
C MET A 296 -20.22 4.43 27.75
N GLY A 297 -19.52 5.48 27.30
CA GLY A 297 -19.33 6.75 28.01
C GLY A 297 -20.54 7.68 27.93
N CYS A 298 -21.37 7.59 26.89
CA CYS A 298 -22.59 8.38 26.74
C CYS A 298 -23.60 8.09 27.88
N HIS A 299 -24.38 9.09 28.25
CA HIS A 299 -25.48 8.89 29.22
C HIS A 299 -26.54 7.95 28.60
N PRO A 300 -27.05 6.92 29.32
CA PRO A 300 -27.97 5.91 28.76
C PRO A 300 -29.33 6.40 28.20
N ARG A 301 -29.59 7.72 28.26
CA ARG A 301 -30.81 8.38 27.75
C ARG A 301 -30.50 9.47 26.72
N ASN A 302 -29.23 9.62 26.32
CA ASN A 302 -28.84 10.61 25.31
C ASN A 302 -28.68 9.91 23.96
N TYR A 303 -29.82 9.58 23.34
CA TYR A 303 -29.87 8.71 22.17
C TYR A 303 -29.17 9.32 20.95
N ASP A 304 -29.30 10.64 20.75
CA ASP A 304 -28.59 11.38 19.69
C ASP A 304 -27.06 11.22 19.82
N GLU A 305 -26.55 11.35 21.05
CA GLU A 305 -25.11 11.22 21.33
C GLU A 305 -24.64 9.77 21.19
N ILE A 306 -25.47 8.78 21.52
CA ILE A 306 -25.18 7.35 21.33
C ILE A 306 -25.06 7.05 19.82
N LEU A 307 -26.05 7.47 19.02
CA LEU A 307 -26.05 7.33 17.55
C LEU A 307 -25.03 8.25 16.87
N GLY A 308 -24.48 9.25 17.56
CA GLY A 308 -23.52 10.19 16.98
C GLY A 308 -24.13 11.17 15.98
N ILE A 309 -25.43 11.45 16.11
CA ILE A 309 -26.20 12.33 15.22
C ILE A 309 -26.61 13.62 15.92
N SER A 310 -26.97 14.63 15.12
CA SER A 310 -27.54 15.88 15.62
C SER A 310 -28.98 15.66 16.09
N ARG A 311 -29.43 16.45 17.08
CA ARG A 311 -30.86 16.53 17.48
C ARG A 311 -31.82 16.94 16.36
N HIS A 312 -31.26 17.46 15.27
CA HIS A 312 -31.99 17.88 14.07
C HIS A 312 -31.67 16.99 12.86
N ALA A 313 -31.02 15.85 13.07
CA ALA A 313 -30.76 14.88 12.02
C ALA A 313 -32.07 14.33 11.45
N THR A 314 -32.05 13.96 10.18
CA THR A 314 -33.19 13.31 9.54
C THR A 314 -33.25 11.83 9.92
N GLU A 315 -34.38 11.18 9.68
CA GLU A 315 -34.52 9.72 9.83
C GLU A 315 -33.48 8.98 8.98
N ALA A 316 -33.24 9.43 7.75
CA ALA A 316 -32.21 8.85 6.88
C ALA A 316 -30.79 8.95 7.48
N ASP A 317 -30.46 10.07 8.12
CA ASP A 317 -29.18 10.23 8.82
C ASP A 317 -29.07 9.27 10.01
N ALA A 318 -30.18 9.07 10.73
CA ALA A 318 -30.25 8.15 11.86
C ALA A 318 -30.13 6.68 11.43
N VAL A 319 -30.79 6.27 10.34
CA VAL A 319 -30.63 4.94 9.73
C VAL A 319 -29.20 4.72 9.25
N ALA A 320 -28.60 5.69 8.55
CA ALA A 320 -27.21 5.60 8.10
C ALA A 320 -26.24 5.48 9.29
N ALA A 321 -26.45 6.25 10.36
CA ALA A 321 -25.66 6.16 11.57
C ALA A 321 -25.84 4.82 12.29
N TRP A 322 -27.07 4.32 12.39
CA TRP A 322 -27.40 3.01 12.95
C TRP A 322 -26.70 1.89 12.19
N ARG A 323 -26.81 1.84 10.86
CA ARG A 323 -26.13 0.83 10.03
C ARG A 323 -24.61 0.90 10.19
N THR A 324 -24.04 2.10 10.06
CA THR A 324 -22.58 2.29 10.14
C THR A 324 -22.02 1.88 11.51
N LEU A 325 -22.59 2.43 12.59
CA LEU A 325 -22.11 2.16 13.94
C LEU A 325 -22.45 0.74 14.38
N GLY A 326 -23.65 0.27 14.03
CA GLY A 326 -24.16 -1.05 14.38
C GLY A 326 -23.30 -2.15 13.78
N CYS A 327 -22.95 -2.06 12.49
CA CYS A 327 -22.01 -3.00 11.87
C CYS A 327 -20.61 -2.92 12.48
N LEU A 328 -20.10 -1.72 12.74
CA LEU A 328 -18.77 -1.54 13.30
C LEU A 328 -18.62 -2.19 14.69
N ILE A 329 -19.63 -2.05 15.57
CA ILE A 329 -19.58 -2.58 16.93
C ILE A 329 -20.39 -3.87 17.13
N HIS A 330 -20.90 -4.47 16.05
CA HIS A 330 -21.71 -5.68 16.14
C HIS A 330 -20.92 -6.79 16.87
N PRO A 331 -21.51 -7.52 17.83
CA PRO A 331 -20.80 -8.57 18.57
C PRO A 331 -20.22 -9.66 17.67
N SER A 332 -20.84 -9.88 16.51
CA SER A 332 -20.36 -10.78 15.45
C SER A 332 -19.03 -10.36 14.82
N PHE A 333 -18.72 -9.06 14.79
CA PHE A 333 -17.64 -8.49 13.98
C PHE A 333 -16.54 -7.84 14.83
N ALA A 334 -16.91 -7.09 15.88
CA ALA A 334 -15.97 -6.21 16.59
C ALA A 334 -14.86 -6.93 17.35
N MET A 335 -15.09 -8.19 17.81
CA MET A 335 -14.12 -8.97 18.61
C MET A 335 -13.58 -8.21 19.85
N GLN A 336 -14.37 -7.31 20.42
CA GLN A 336 -13.99 -6.46 21.55
C GLN A 336 -14.83 -6.74 22.79
N LYS A 337 -14.20 -6.68 23.96
CA LYS A 337 -14.92 -6.76 25.24
C LYS A 337 -15.83 -5.54 25.39
N GLY A 338 -17.12 -5.79 25.63
CA GLY A 338 -18.13 -4.74 25.77
C GLY A 338 -18.90 -4.41 24.50
N ALA A 339 -18.55 -5.01 23.35
CA ALA A 339 -19.28 -4.84 22.09
C ALA A 339 -20.77 -5.16 22.24
N GLU A 340 -21.12 -6.27 22.91
CA GLU A 340 -22.52 -6.65 23.15
C GLU A 340 -23.31 -5.61 23.96
N GLU A 341 -22.70 -5.04 24.99
CA GLU A 341 -23.36 -4.04 25.82
C GLU A 341 -23.49 -2.69 25.10
N ALA A 342 -22.45 -2.29 24.34
CA ALA A 342 -22.48 -1.09 23.51
C ALA A 342 -23.51 -1.22 22.38
N PHE A 343 -23.59 -2.38 21.73
CA PHE A 343 -24.58 -2.67 20.69
C PHE A 343 -26.01 -2.64 21.24
N LYS A 344 -26.26 -3.21 22.44
CA LYS A 344 -27.57 -3.10 23.11
C LYS A 344 -27.96 -1.64 23.40
N ARG A 345 -27.00 -0.79 23.80
CA ARG A 345 -27.26 0.64 23.99
C ARG A 345 -27.56 1.36 22.68
N LEU A 346 -26.81 1.02 21.62
CA LEU A 346 -27.02 1.57 20.28
C LEU A 346 -28.39 1.17 19.75
N ARG A 347 -28.77 -0.11 19.88
CA ARG A 347 -30.09 -0.63 19.48
C ARG A 347 -31.22 0.11 20.20
N LYS A 348 -31.11 0.26 21.52
CA LYS A 348 -32.08 1.03 22.30
C LYS A 348 -32.15 2.50 21.85
N ALA A 349 -31.03 3.11 21.47
CA ALA A 349 -31.03 4.48 20.96
C ALA A 349 -31.73 4.58 19.60
N ALA A 350 -31.58 3.58 18.72
CA ALA A 350 -32.32 3.47 17.46
C ALA A 350 -33.83 3.28 17.68
N GLU A 351 -34.22 2.39 18.60
CA GLU A 351 -35.63 2.16 18.98
C GLU A 351 -36.29 3.45 19.51
N GLU A 352 -35.58 4.24 20.33
CA GLU A 352 -36.10 5.49 20.90
C GLU A 352 -36.04 6.68 19.91
N TRP A 353 -35.28 6.54 18.82
CA TRP A 353 -35.33 7.44 17.66
C TRP A 353 -36.44 7.07 16.67
N GLU A 354 -37.25 6.05 16.99
CA GLU A 354 -38.36 5.57 16.17
C GLU A 354 -37.91 5.10 14.78
N LEU A 355 -36.70 4.53 14.65
CA LEU A 355 -36.30 3.84 13.42
C LEU A 355 -37.19 2.62 13.19
N ASP A 356 -37.46 2.31 11.92
CA ASP A 356 -38.28 1.15 11.55
C ASP A 356 -37.66 -0.16 12.07
N ASP A 357 -38.49 -1.05 12.61
CA ASP A 357 -38.04 -2.34 13.15
C ASP A 357 -37.28 -3.15 12.08
N VAL A 358 -37.59 -2.99 10.79
CA VAL A 358 -36.88 -3.61 9.67
C VAL A 358 -35.43 -3.15 9.60
N ASP A 359 -35.16 -1.85 9.72
CA ASP A 359 -33.79 -1.31 9.71
C ASP A 359 -33.01 -1.74 10.97
N ILE A 360 -33.70 -1.84 12.11
CA ILE A 360 -33.09 -2.29 13.37
C ILE A 360 -32.72 -3.78 13.29
N ASP A 361 -33.66 -4.62 12.88
CA ASP A 361 -33.48 -6.06 12.83
C ASP A 361 -32.49 -6.47 11.73
N GLU A 362 -32.40 -5.74 10.62
CA GLU A 362 -31.38 -5.96 9.57
C GLU A 362 -29.96 -5.96 10.18
N VAL A 363 -29.62 -4.95 10.97
CA VAL A 363 -28.29 -4.83 11.59
C VAL A 363 -28.16 -5.72 12.82
N ALA A 364 -29.24 -6.00 13.55
CA ALA A 364 -29.22 -6.85 14.73
C ALA A 364 -29.12 -8.36 14.41
N GLU A 365 -29.66 -8.77 13.26
CA GLU A 365 -29.54 -10.13 12.71
C GLU A 365 -28.31 -10.28 11.81
N TRP A 366 -27.61 -9.17 11.53
CA TRP A 366 -26.41 -9.16 10.71
C TRP A 366 -25.34 -10.12 11.22
N ASP A 367 -24.99 -11.07 10.37
CA ASP A 367 -23.95 -12.05 10.66
C ASP A 367 -22.56 -11.55 10.26
N GLY A 368 -22.41 -10.37 9.65
CA GLY A 368 -21.11 -9.92 9.20
C GLY A 368 -20.80 -10.26 7.74
N GLU A 369 -21.68 -10.96 7.01
CA GLU A 369 -21.35 -11.45 5.67
C GLU A 369 -21.39 -10.37 4.57
N THR A 370 -22.37 -9.47 4.63
CA THR A 370 -22.62 -8.42 3.62
C THR A 370 -22.81 -7.10 4.33
N ASP A 371 -22.07 -6.06 3.97
CA ASP A 371 -22.37 -4.72 4.50
C ASP A 371 -23.86 -4.43 4.20
N PRO A 372 -24.72 -4.25 5.23
CA PRO A 372 -26.18 -4.10 5.01
C PRO A 372 -26.52 -2.88 4.15
N GLY A 373 -25.54 -2.03 3.80
CA GLY A 373 -25.71 -1.00 2.79
C GLY A 373 -25.16 -1.32 1.39
N ALA A 374 -24.36 -2.36 1.20
CA ALA A 374 -23.59 -2.56 -0.05
C ALA A 374 -24.30 -3.41 -1.11
N ASP A 375 -25.13 -4.38 -0.70
CA ASP A 375 -25.72 -5.37 -1.62
C ASP A 375 -27.22 -5.62 -1.35
N ASP A 376 -27.96 -4.60 -0.89
CA ASP A 376 -29.42 -4.71 -0.94
C ASP A 376 -29.84 -4.69 -2.42
N ASP A 377 -29.94 -5.90 -3.00
CA ASP A 377 -30.92 -6.25 -4.03
C ASP A 377 -32.33 -6.07 -3.43
N GLY A 378 -32.60 -4.88 -2.88
CA GLY A 378 -33.86 -4.49 -2.30
C GLY A 378 -34.94 -4.84 -3.31
N PRO A 379 -36.08 -5.36 -2.82
CA PRO A 379 -37.04 -6.18 -3.56
C PRO A 379 -37.15 -5.69 -4.99
N ALA A 380 -36.43 -6.35 -5.91
CA ALA A 380 -36.10 -5.87 -7.25
C ALA A 380 -36.68 -4.47 -7.53
N GLU A 381 -36.04 -3.40 -7.04
CA GLU A 381 -36.51 -2.03 -7.24
C GLU A 381 -36.99 -1.93 -8.69
N ASP A 382 -38.29 -1.71 -8.88
CA ASP A 382 -38.95 -1.85 -10.18
C ASP A 382 -38.07 -1.16 -11.22
N GLU A 383 -37.62 -1.93 -12.23
CA GLU A 383 -36.75 -1.40 -13.28
C GLU A 383 -37.40 -0.14 -13.82
N LEU A 384 -36.76 1.02 -13.57
CA LEU A 384 -37.29 2.30 -14.02
C LEU A 384 -37.57 2.18 -15.53
N PRO A 385 -38.73 2.63 -16.01
CA PRO A 385 -38.97 2.60 -17.45
C PRO A 385 -37.93 3.47 -18.17
N PRO A 386 -37.58 3.15 -19.43
CA PRO A 386 -36.66 3.97 -20.21
C PRO A 386 -37.08 5.45 -20.20
N PRO A 387 -36.14 6.40 -20.04
CA PRO A 387 -36.44 7.81 -19.85
C PRO A 387 -37.14 8.38 -21.09
N PRO A 388 -38.15 9.26 -20.90
CA PRO A 388 -38.78 9.94 -22.02
C PRO A 388 -37.77 10.82 -22.77
N GLU A 389 -38.05 11.13 -24.03
CA GLU A 389 -37.13 11.88 -24.90
C GLU A 389 -36.70 13.23 -24.31
N ARG A 390 -37.60 13.93 -23.60
CA ARG A 390 -37.24 15.18 -22.90
C ARG A 390 -36.12 14.97 -21.87
N VAL A 391 -36.14 13.87 -21.12
CA VAL A 391 -35.16 13.58 -20.07
C VAL A 391 -33.83 13.19 -20.71
N ARG A 392 -33.86 12.43 -21.81
CA ARG A 392 -32.64 12.14 -22.58
C ARG A 392 -31.99 13.40 -23.12
N ASN A 393 -32.77 14.38 -23.59
CA ASN A 393 -32.25 15.68 -24.02
C ASN A 393 -31.64 16.47 -22.85
N ILE A 394 -32.18 16.33 -21.63
CA ILE A 394 -31.59 16.93 -20.42
C ILE A 394 -30.27 16.22 -20.07
N TYR A 395 -30.22 14.88 -20.13
CA TYR A 395 -28.98 14.13 -19.93
C TYR A 395 -27.88 14.53 -20.92
N GLU A 396 -28.21 14.73 -22.20
CA GLU A 396 -27.26 15.21 -23.20
C GLU A 396 -26.73 16.61 -22.86
N LYS A 397 -27.61 17.53 -22.44
CA LYS A 397 -27.21 18.87 -21.96
C LYS A 397 -26.35 18.82 -20.71
N ALA A 398 -26.63 17.90 -19.79
CA ALA A 398 -25.90 17.72 -18.54
C ALA A 398 -24.54 17.02 -18.73
N GLY A 399 -24.32 16.37 -19.89
CA GLY A 399 -23.11 15.59 -20.18
C GLY A 399 -21.79 16.33 -19.86
N PRO A 400 -21.56 17.57 -20.35
CA PRO A 400 -20.36 18.34 -20.03
C PRO A 400 -20.16 18.61 -18.54
N ASP A 401 -21.24 18.85 -17.80
CA ASP A 401 -21.20 19.08 -16.35
C ASP A 401 -20.86 17.79 -15.59
N VAL A 402 -21.45 16.65 -15.97
CA VAL A 402 -21.11 15.35 -15.37
C VAL A 402 -19.67 14.94 -15.70
N GLN A 403 -19.16 15.23 -16.90
CA GLN A 403 -17.73 15.02 -17.21
C GLN A 403 -16.82 15.95 -16.39
N SER A 404 -17.28 17.16 -16.08
CA SER A 404 -16.55 18.07 -15.19
C SER A 404 -16.51 17.52 -13.76
N LEU A 405 -17.63 16.97 -13.24
CA LEU A 405 -17.65 16.28 -11.94
C LEU A 405 -16.70 15.09 -11.86
N LYS A 406 -16.47 14.36 -12.96
CA LYS A 406 -15.50 13.25 -12.97
C LYS A 406 -14.06 13.73 -12.77
N SER A 407 -13.76 14.99 -13.10
CA SER A 407 -12.43 15.59 -12.95
C SER A 407 -12.31 16.36 -11.63
N ASP A 408 -13.37 17.04 -11.23
CA ASP A 408 -13.49 17.76 -9.95
C ASP A 408 -14.89 17.52 -9.33
N PRO A 409 -15.04 16.49 -8.48
CA PRO A 409 -16.34 16.13 -7.90
C PRO A 409 -16.85 17.16 -6.89
N ASN A 410 -16.01 18.11 -6.48
CA ASN A 410 -16.34 19.11 -5.48
C ASN A 410 -16.58 20.50 -6.09
N ASP A 411 -16.69 20.61 -7.43
CA ASP A 411 -17.06 21.86 -8.10
C ASP A 411 -18.52 22.23 -7.77
N GLU A 412 -18.68 23.11 -6.76
CA GLU A 412 -19.99 23.58 -6.30
C GLU A 412 -20.85 24.17 -7.42
N MET A 413 -20.24 24.86 -8.40
CA MET A 413 -21.01 25.44 -9.50
C MET A 413 -21.54 24.38 -10.45
N VAL A 414 -20.76 23.33 -10.71
CA VAL A 414 -21.20 22.18 -11.52
C VAL A 414 -22.30 21.42 -10.78
N ILE A 415 -22.15 21.19 -9.47
CA ILE A 415 -23.15 20.54 -8.62
C ILE A 415 -24.49 21.30 -8.67
N GLU A 416 -24.47 22.63 -8.52
CA GLU A 416 -25.68 23.46 -8.60
C GLU A 416 -26.34 23.39 -9.99
N ARG A 417 -25.56 23.43 -11.09
CA ARG A 417 -26.13 23.25 -12.44
C ARG A 417 -26.80 21.89 -12.64
N ILE A 418 -26.25 20.83 -12.05
CA ILE A 418 -26.88 19.51 -12.12
C ILE A 418 -28.16 19.44 -11.28
N LYS A 419 -28.21 20.14 -10.13
CA LYS A 419 -29.46 20.29 -9.37
C LYS A 419 -30.52 21.04 -10.18
N ASP A 420 -30.13 22.08 -10.94
CA ASP A 420 -31.06 22.79 -11.84
C ASP A 420 -31.65 21.84 -12.91
N PHE A 421 -30.84 20.93 -13.47
CA PHE A 421 -31.35 19.89 -14.37
C PHE A 421 -32.33 18.93 -13.68
N ASN A 422 -32.07 18.54 -12.44
CA ASN A 422 -33.01 17.71 -11.68
C ASN A 422 -34.34 18.44 -11.42
N VAL A 423 -34.32 19.75 -11.17
CA VAL A 423 -35.55 20.57 -11.07
C VAL A 423 -36.33 20.57 -12.40
N GLU A 424 -35.64 20.68 -13.54
CA GLU A 424 -36.26 20.59 -14.88
C GLU A 424 -36.90 19.20 -15.10
N ILE A 425 -36.24 18.12 -14.66
CA ILE A 425 -36.75 16.75 -14.75
C ILE A 425 -38.02 16.58 -13.89
N GLN A 426 -37.96 17.00 -12.62
CA GLN A 426 -39.08 16.95 -11.68
C GLN A 426 -40.29 17.73 -12.21
N GLN A 427 -40.09 18.95 -12.68
CA GLN A 427 -41.16 19.79 -13.22
C GLN A 427 -41.81 19.13 -14.45
N GLY A 428 -41.02 18.56 -15.36
CA GLY A 428 -41.55 17.82 -16.49
C GLY A 428 -42.27 16.52 -16.12
N ASN A 429 -41.86 15.84 -15.02
CA ASN A 429 -42.56 14.67 -14.48
C ASN A 429 -43.95 15.09 -13.95
N ILE A 430 -44.02 16.21 -13.22
CA ILE A 430 -45.27 16.79 -12.70
C ILE A 430 -46.23 17.16 -13.85
N GLU A 431 -45.74 17.81 -14.90
CA GLU A 431 -46.55 18.22 -16.06
C GLU A 431 -47.13 17.03 -16.85
N GLN A 432 -46.45 15.87 -16.80
CA GLN A 432 -46.93 14.62 -17.40
C GLN A 432 -47.91 13.86 -16.51
N GLY A 433 -48.24 14.39 -15.34
CA GLY A 433 -49.20 13.79 -14.41
C GLY A 433 -48.67 12.54 -13.70
N MET A 434 -47.35 12.44 -13.53
CA MET A 434 -46.75 11.38 -12.70
C MET A 434 -47.19 11.51 -11.25
N LYS A 435 -47.26 10.37 -10.57
CA LYS A 435 -47.64 10.35 -9.15
C LYS A 435 -46.53 10.99 -8.31
N LYS A 436 -46.88 11.38 -7.08
CA LYS A 436 -45.97 12.08 -6.16
C LYS A 436 -44.69 11.29 -5.87
N ASP A 437 -44.78 9.98 -5.80
CA ASP A 437 -43.69 9.01 -5.63
C ASP A 437 -42.82 8.84 -6.89
N GLU A 438 -43.37 9.15 -8.07
CA GLU A 438 -42.68 9.06 -9.37
C GLU A 438 -42.06 10.40 -9.81
N VAL A 439 -42.27 11.50 -9.07
CA VAL A 439 -41.73 12.84 -9.42
C VAL A 439 -40.21 12.85 -9.48
N HIS A 440 -39.55 12.01 -8.68
CA HIS A 440 -38.09 11.88 -8.63
C HIS A 440 -37.52 10.85 -9.62
N ALA A 441 -38.37 10.27 -10.48
CA ALA A 441 -37.92 9.35 -11.52
C ALA A 441 -36.94 10.06 -12.47
N TRP A 442 -35.86 9.36 -12.81
CA TRP A 442 -34.79 9.80 -13.71
C TRP A 442 -33.98 11.03 -13.25
N GLU A 443 -33.98 11.37 -11.96
CA GLU A 443 -33.02 12.35 -11.47
C GLU A 443 -31.58 11.86 -11.62
N ILE A 444 -30.68 12.80 -11.92
CA ILE A 444 -29.24 12.56 -11.90
C ILE A 444 -28.83 12.41 -10.42
N PRO A 445 -28.33 11.23 -10.01
CA PRO A 445 -28.13 10.93 -8.58
C PRO A 445 -26.83 11.55 -8.06
N VAL A 446 -26.79 12.88 -7.92
CA VAL A 446 -25.58 13.65 -7.52
C VAL A 446 -25.00 13.17 -6.20
N SER A 447 -25.86 12.88 -5.21
CA SER A 447 -25.46 12.36 -3.90
C SER A 447 -24.74 11.01 -3.97
N PHE A 448 -24.99 10.23 -5.02
CA PHE A 448 -24.28 8.99 -5.30
C PHE A 448 -23.02 9.24 -6.14
N LEU A 449 -23.12 9.98 -7.25
CA LEU A 449 -22.01 10.18 -8.18
C LEU A 449 -20.82 10.91 -7.54
N VAL A 450 -21.06 11.97 -6.76
CA VAL A 450 -20.00 12.81 -6.20
C VAL A 450 -19.06 12.04 -5.26
N PRO A 451 -19.54 11.31 -4.23
CA PRO A 451 -18.67 10.50 -3.38
C PRO A 451 -17.88 9.44 -4.16
N HIS A 452 -18.51 8.77 -5.13
CA HIS A 452 -17.87 7.72 -5.90
C HIS A 452 -16.81 8.26 -6.87
N TYR A 453 -17.02 9.43 -7.49
CA TYR A 453 -15.98 10.09 -8.26
C TYR A 453 -14.84 10.60 -7.38
N ASN A 454 -15.10 11.11 -6.17
CA ASN A 454 -14.05 11.48 -5.21
C ASN A 454 -13.16 10.27 -4.84
N LEU A 455 -13.79 9.12 -4.58
CA LEU A 455 -13.08 7.87 -4.30
C LEU A 455 -12.30 7.37 -5.53
N SER A 456 -12.86 7.47 -6.74
CA SER A 456 -12.16 7.03 -7.95
C SER A 456 -10.93 7.89 -8.24
N ILE A 457 -11.03 9.22 -8.15
CA ILE A 457 -9.88 10.14 -8.31
C ILE A 457 -8.79 9.84 -7.29
N SER A 458 -9.16 9.55 -6.04
CA SER A 458 -8.19 9.23 -4.99
C SER A 458 -7.41 7.94 -5.32
N ASN A 459 -8.09 6.90 -5.80
CA ASN A 459 -7.43 5.66 -6.22
C ASN A 459 -6.62 5.82 -7.52
N PHE A 460 -7.10 6.61 -8.49
CA PHE A 460 -6.32 6.90 -9.71
C PHE A 460 -5.03 7.64 -9.40
N ARG A 461 -5.04 8.60 -8.45
CA ARG A 461 -3.82 9.27 -8.00
C ARG A 461 -2.82 8.30 -7.38
N ILE A 462 -3.29 7.34 -6.57
CA ILE A 462 -2.43 6.28 -6.02
C ILE A 462 -1.82 5.45 -7.17
N LEU A 463 -2.59 5.11 -8.20
CA LEU A 463 -2.09 4.35 -9.34
C LEU A 463 -1.15 5.15 -10.27
N ASP A 464 -1.30 6.46 -10.37
CA ASP A 464 -0.37 7.31 -11.12
C ASP A 464 1.02 7.33 -10.45
N ASP A 465 1.08 7.26 -9.12
CA ASP A 465 2.33 7.18 -8.34
C ASP A 465 2.85 5.73 -8.24
N GLU A 466 1.95 4.76 -8.02
CA GLU A 466 2.23 3.34 -7.83
C GLU A 466 1.36 2.46 -8.75
N PRO A 467 1.74 2.26 -10.03
CA PRO A 467 0.93 1.54 -11.02
C PRO A 467 0.58 0.08 -10.67
N ILE A 468 1.28 -0.51 -9.69
CA ILE A 468 1.10 -1.90 -9.24
C ILE A 468 0.32 -2.01 -7.92
N ASN A 469 -0.31 -0.93 -7.44
CA ASN A 469 -1.05 -0.93 -6.19
C ASN A 469 -2.38 -1.72 -6.32
N GLU A 470 -2.36 -2.98 -5.90
CA GLU A 470 -3.50 -3.91 -6.03
C GLU A 470 -4.73 -3.51 -5.21
N GLU A 471 -4.55 -2.78 -4.10
CA GLU A 471 -5.66 -2.29 -3.27
C GLU A 471 -6.41 -1.18 -3.99
N ALA A 472 -5.70 -0.18 -4.54
CA ALA A 472 -6.29 0.89 -5.33
C ALA A 472 -6.96 0.35 -6.59
N ALA A 473 -6.35 -0.64 -7.27
CA ALA A 473 -6.93 -1.29 -8.43
C ALA A 473 -8.25 -2.04 -8.10
N ARG A 474 -8.30 -2.78 -6.98
CA ARG A 474 -9.54 -3.41 -6.49
C ARG A 474 -10.59 -2.39 -6.10
N GLY A 475 -10.20 -1.32 -5.43
CA GLY A 475 -11.07 -0.20 -5.07
C GLY A 475 -11.75 0.39 -6.31
N LEU A 476 -10.98 0.68 -7.35
CA LEU A 476 -11.51 1.18 -8.62
C LEU A 476 -12.42 0.20 -9.35
N ALA A 477 -12.09 -1.09 -9.34
CA ALA A 477 -12.95 -2.12 -9.93
C ALA A 477 -14.32 -2.16 -9.24
N ASN A 478 -14.35 -2.06 -7.89
CA ASN A 478 -15.60 -2.02 -7.13
C ASN A 478 -16.39 -0.72 -7.38
N ILE A 479 -15.73 0.44 -7.32
CA ILE A 479 -16.37 1.74 -7.60
C ILE A 479 -16.95 1.76 -9.01
N LYS A 480 -16.21 1.26 -10.01
CA LYS A 480 -16.69 1.16 -11.39
C LYS A 480 -17.93 0.28 -11.50
N TYR A 481 -17.92 -0.87 -10.85
CA TYR A 481 -19.08 -1.77 -10.82
C TYR A 481 -20.32 -1.09 -10.24
N LEU A 482 -20.18 -0.37 -9.12
CA LEU A 482 -21.28 0.37 -8.49
C LEU A 482 -21.83 1.47 -9.42
N ILE A 483 -20.94 2.24 -10.04
CA ILE A 483 -21.33 3.29 -11.00
C ILE A 483 -22.03 2.68 -12.22
N ASP A 484 -21.47 1.62 -12.82
CA ASP A 484 -22.04 0.97 -14.01
C ASP A 484 -23.42 0.35 -13.72
N THR A 485 -23.58 -0.26 -12.54
CA THR A 485 -24.87 -0.77 -12.08
C THR A 485 -25.88 0.35 -11.90
N LYS A 486 -25.50 1.47 -11.29
CA LYS A 486 -26.40 2.65 -11.15
C LYS A 486 -26.75 3.28 -12.49
N ILE A 487 -25.78 3.41 -13.41
CA ILE A 487 -26.00 3.89 -14.78
C ILE A 487 -27.03 3.02 -15.49
N LYS A 488 -26.88 1.69 -15.42
CA LYS A 488 -27.82 0.74 -16.02
C LYS A 488 -29.22 0.83 -15.38
N LYS A 489 -29.31 0.85 -14.05
CA LYS A 489 -30.57 0.90 -13.29
C LYS A 489 -31.37 2.18 -13.54
N CYS A 490 -30.68 3.32 -13.65
CA CYS A 490 -31.30 4.64 -13.84
C CYS A 490 -31.34 5.10 -15.31
N HIS A 491 -30.97 4.23 -16.27
CA HIS A 491 -30.85 4.54 -17.70
C HIS A 491 -30.03 5.81 -17.99
N LEU A 492 -28.93 6.01 -17.26
CA LEU A 492 -28.04 7.15 -17.45
C LEU A 492 -27.14 6.92 -18.69
N PRO A 493 -26.57 7.98 -19.28
CA PRO A 493 -25.62 7.83 -20.37
C PRO A 493 -24.37 7.03 -19.97
N VAL A 494 -23.95 6.07 -20.81
CA VAL A 494 -22.85 5.15 -20.53
C VAL A 494 -21.50 5.87 -20.37
N GLU A 495 -21.33 7.00 -21.04
CA GLU A 495 -20.15 7.86 -20.98
C GLU A 495 -19.91 8.49 -19.59
N TRP A 496 -20.89 8.42 -18.69
CA TRP A 496 -20.76 8.85 -17.29
C TRP A 496 -20.00 7.81 -16.44
N THR A 497 -19.65 6.65 -16.98
CA THR A 497 -18.78 5.67 -16.30
C THR A 497 -17.37 6.21 -16.07
N ILE A 498 -16.62 5.58 -15.16
CA ILE A 498 -15.18 5.79 -14.97
C ILE A 498 -14.37 4.79 -15.83
N PRO A 499 -13.15 5.16 -16.27
CA PRO A 499 -12.29 4.24 -17.00
C PRO A 499 -11.88 3.05 -16.13
N THR A 500 -11.58 1.92 -16.76
CA THR A 500 -10.92 0.78 -16.10
C THR A 500 -9.49 1.13 -15.70
N VAL A 501 -8.90 0.33 -14.81
CA VAL A 501 -7.49 0.48 -14.39
C VAL A 501 -6.55 0.46 -15.60
N ASP A 502 -6.74 -0.47 -16.52
CA ASP A 502 -5.92 -0.59 -17.74
C ASP A 502 -6.07 0.61 -18.67
N GLU A 503 -7.30 1.12 -18.84
CA GLU A 503 -7.57 2.31 -19.65
C GLU A 503 -6.93 3.56 -19.04
N HIS A 504 -7.02 3.72 -17.71
CA HIS A 504 -6.40 4.83 -17.00
C HIS A 504 -4.87 4.77 -17.08
N LEU A 505 -4.26 3.63 -16.77
CA LEU A 505 -2.81 3.45 -16.81
C LEU A 505 -2.26 3.63 -18.22
N LYS A 506 -2.96 3.13 -19.24
CA LYS A 506 -2.59 3.36 -20.64
C LYS A 506 -2.67 4.84 -20.99
N GLY A 507 -3.74 5.54 -20.59
CA GLY A 507 -3.87 6.99 -20.78
C GLY A 507 -2.77 7.80 -20.09
N SER A 508 -2.40 7.41 -18.86
CA SER A 508 -1.31 8.01 -18.08
C SER A 508 0.05 7.76 -18.74
N GLN A 509 0.31 6.54 -19.23
CA GLN A 509 1.51 6.20 -19.99
C GLN A 509 1.61 6.99 -21.31
N ASP A 510 0.53 7.08 -22.07
CA ASP A 510 0.48 7.83 -23.33
C ASP A 510 0.70 9.34 -23.08
N PHE A 511 0.13 9.88 -22.00
CA PHE A 511 0.33 11.27 -21.57
C PHE A 511 1.79 11.53 -21.17
N ASN A 512 2.38 10.65 -20.36
CA ASN A 512 3.78 10.75 -19.93
C ASN A 512 4.74 10.60 -21.11
N ALA A 513 4.51 9.66 -22.02
CA ALA A 513 5.30 9.49 -23.23
C ALA A 513 5.23 10.75 -24.13
N ALA A 514 4.04 11.34 -24.30
CA ALA A 514 3.87 12.58 -25.05
C ALA A 514 4.55 13.78 -24.37
N LYS A 515 4.54 13.84 -23.02
CA LYS A 515 5.24 14.86 -22.23
C LYS A 515 6.76 14.72 -22.36
N GLU A 516 7.30 13.50 -22.20
CA GLU A 516 8.73 13.22 -22.39
C GLU A 516 9.18 13.54 -23.81
N GLU A 517 8.40 13.20 -24.84
CA GLU A 517 8.69 13.56 -26.22
C GLU A 517 8.72 15.08 -26.41
N ARG A 518 7.78 15.82 -25.81
CA ARG A 518 7.77 17.30 -25.85
C ARG A 518 8.99 17.89 -25.15
N GLU A 519 9.34 17.41 -23.97
CA GLU A 519 10.53 17.86 -23.22
C GLU A 519 11.82 17.54 -23.98
N GLN A 520 11.92 16.37 -24.59
CA GLN A 520 13.06 15.97 -25.42
C GLN A 520 13.18 16.88 -26.65
N LYS A 521 12.07 17.17 -27.35
CA LYS A 521 12.07 18.07 -28.50
C LYS A 521 12.37 19.52 -28.09
N ALA A 522 11.87 20.00 -26.96
CA ALA A 522 12.18 21.33 -26.42
C ALA A 522 13.68 21.45 -26.06
N LYS A 523 14.27 20.39 -25.48
CA LYS A 523 15.71 20.30 -25.24
C LYS A 523 16.51 20.31 -26.54
N GLN A 524 16.11 19.51 -27.54
CA GLN A 524 16.74 19.52 -28.87
C GLN A 524 16.69 20.90 -29.53
N ALA A 525 15.58 21.62 -29.43
CA ALA A 525 15.46 22.99 -29.95
C ALA A 525 16.38 23.96 -29.22
N THR A 526 16.54 23.82 -27.90
CA THR A 526 17.44 24.63 -27.08
C THR A 526 18.91 24.36 -27.42
N ASP A 527 19.31 23.09 -27.48
CA ASP A 527 20.66 22.68 -27.87
C ASP A 527 21.00 23.18 -29.29
N ALA A 528 20.06 23.05 -30.24
CA ALA A 528 20.25 23.53 -31.61
C ALA A 528 20.35 25.07 -31.70
N ALA A 529 19.62 25.80 -30.87
CA ALA A 529 19.73 27.26 -30.80
C ALA A 529 21.06 27.72 -30.18
N GLU A 530 21.57 27.00 -29.18
CA GLU A 530 22.89 27.25 -28.60
C GLU A 530 24.02 26.95 -29.59
N ASP A 531 23.91 25.86 -30.34
CA ASP A 531 24.83 25.53 -31.45
C ASP A 531 24.86 26.64 -32.51
N ALA A 532 23.69 27.16 -32.91
CA ALA A 532 23.60 28.27 -33.87
C ALA A 532 24.23 29.56 -33.31
N LYS A 533 24.04 29.84 -32.01
CA LYS A 533 24.69 30.95 -31.33
C LYS A 533 26.21 30.80 -31.31
N ASN A 534 26.73 29.62 -30.97
CA ASN A 534 28.17 29.33 -30.99
C ASN A 534 28.77 29.45 -32.40
N ALA A 535 28.03 29.01 -33.43
CA ALA A 535 28.43 29.16 -34.82
C ALA A 535 28.50 30.64 -35.25
N SER A 536 27.55 31.49 -34.82
CA SER A 536 27.62 32.94 -35.11
C SER A 536 28.80 33.63 -34.41
N ILE A 537 29.15 33.21 -33.18
CA ILE A 537 30.35 33.68 -32.47
C ILE A 537 31.63 33.32 -33.26
N ASN A 538 31.70 32.13 -33.85
CA ASN A 538 32.83 31.73 -34.68
C ASN A 538 32.95 32.60 -35.96
N ALA A 539 31.82 32.94 -36.59
CA ALA A 539 31.80 33.87 -37.73
C ALA A 539 32.36 35.25 -37.33
N ASP A 540 32.00 35.77 -36.15
CA ASP A 540 32.56 37.03 -35.61
C ASP A 540 34.08 36.94 -35.37
N PHE A 541 34.59 35.80 -34.92
CA PHE A 541 36.04 35.57 -34.80
C PHE A 541 36.73 35.61 -36.17
N SER A 542 36.12 35.01 -37.19
CA SER A 542 36.62 35.06 -38.57
C SER A 542 36.65 36.50 -39.10
N VAL A 543 35.63 37.32 -38.78
CA VAL A 543 35.62 38.77 -39.10
C VAL A 543 36.78 39.52 -38.40
N ARG A 544 37.05 39.24 -37.12
CA ARG A 544 38.19 39.87 -36.39
C ARG A 544 39.56 39.51 -36.99
N ALA A 545 39.68 38.36 -37.66
CA ALA A 545 40.92 38.00 -38.35
C ALA A 545 41.28 38.98 -39.49
N PHE A 546 40.30 39.66 -40.09
CA PHE A 546 40.53 40.69 -41.12
C PHE A 546 41.27 41.91 -40.57
N GLU A 547 41.10 42.25 -39.29
CA GLU A 547 41.79 43.40 -38.69
C GLU A 547 43.32 43.18 -38.66
N ARG A 548 43.74 41.95 -38.36
CA ARG A 548 45.16 41.55 -38.44
C ARG A 548 45.68 41.61 -39.88
N LYS A 549 44.85 41.22 -40.85
CA LYS A 549 45.22 41.30 -42.29
C LYS A 549 45.29 42.74 -42.78
N MET A 550 44.40 43.62 -42.34
CA MET A 550 44.43 45.05 -42.64
C MET A 550 45.72 45.71 -42.13
N GLN A 551 46.18 45.37 -40.92
CA GLN A 551 47.45 45.85 -40.39
C GLN A 551 48.66 45.39 -41.23
N ALA A 552 48.56 44.24 -41.89
CA ALA A 552 49.62 43.72 -42.76
C ALA A 552 49.61 44.31 -44.18
N ALA A 553 48.55 45.01 -44.59
CA ALA A 553 48.41 45.61 -45.90
C ALA A 553 49.16 46.96 -45.97
N ASN A 554 50.15 47.05 -46.86
CA ASN A 554 51.07 48.19 -46.94
C ASN A 554 50.76 49.18 -48.08
N ASP A 555 49.73 48.93 -48.87
CA ASP A 555 49.29 49.79 -49.98
C ASP A 555 47.77 49.94 -49.95
N ASP A 556 47.30 51.07 -50.47
CA ASP A 556 45.89 51.47 -50.35
C ASP A 556 44.94 50.58 -51.16
N ALA A 557 45.41 50.01 -52.28
CA ALA A 557 44.63 49.07 -53.07
C ALA A 557 44.37 47.76 -52.29
N THR A 558 45.40 47.19 -51.66
CA THR A 558 45.25 46.01 -50.82
C THR A 558 44.37 46.32 -49.59
N LYS A 559 44.52 47.50 -48.98
CA LYS A 559 43.65 47.91 -47.87
C LYS A 559 42.18 48.02 -48.30
N ALA A 560 41.91 48.57 -49.49
CA ALA A 560 40.56 48.66 -50.03
C ALA A 560 39.95 47.28 -50.30
N ALA A 561 40.72 46.35 -50.89
CA ALA A 561 40.27 44.98 -51.10
C ALA A 561 39.95 44.25 -49.79
N VAL A 562 40.83 44.36 -48.79
CA VAL A 562 40.59 43.78 -47.45
C VAL A 562 39.38 44.41 -46.77
N ARG A 563 39.14 45.72 -46.95
CA ARG A 563 37.96 46.41 -46.41
C ARG A 563 36.66 45.90 -47.04
N ASN A 564 36.59 45.77 -48.36
CA ASN A 564 35.40 45.25 -49.04
C ASN A 564 35.11 43.79 -48.64
N ALA A 565 36.16 42.97 -48.53
CA ALA A 565 36.05 41.60 -48.06
C ALA A 565 35.54 41.52 -46.61
N LYS A 566 36.02 42.42 -45.74
CA LYS A 566 35.55 42.56 -44.36
C LYS A 566 34.07 42.96 -44.29
N GLU A 567 33.64 43.96 -45.05
CA GLU A 567 32.24 44.44 -45.07
C GLU A 567 31.26 43.33 -45.51
N LYS A 568 31.65 42.51 -46.50
CA LYS A 568 30.87 41.34 -46.92
C LYS A 568 30.77 40.30 -45.81
N ALA A 569 31.88 39.99 -45.14
CA ALA A 569 31.89 39.05 -44.02
C ALA A 569 31.07 39.56 -42.81
N GLU A 570 31.14 40.86 -42.51
CA GLU A 570 30.34 41.51 -41.46
C GLU A 570 28.84 41.42 -41.74
N THR A 571 28.43 41.58 -43.01
CA THR A 571 27.02 41.50 -43.41
C THR A 571 26.45 40.08 -43.19
N GLU A 572 27.19 39.04 -43.58
CA GLU A 572 26.73 37.66 -43.37
C GLU A 572 26.80 37.25 -41.89
N ALA A 573 27.82 37.68 -41.14
CA ALA A 573 27.89 37.46 -39.70
C ALA A 573 26.72 38.12 -38.95
N ALA A 574 26.31 39.32 -39.36
CA ALA A 574 25.14 40.01 -38.79
C ALA A 574 23.82 39.26 -39.06
N ARG A 575 23.65 38.65 -40.24
CA ARG A 575 22.49 37.79 -40.54
C ARG A 575 22.46 36.55 -39.67
N ALA A 576 23.58 35.81 -39.63
CA ALA A 576 23.73 34.63 -38.80
C ALA A 576 23.43 34.91 -37.32
N LYS A 577 23.90 36.04 -36.79
CA LYS A 577 23.61 36.48 -35.43
C LYS A 577 22.12 36.75 -35.21
N ALA A 578 21.47 37.48 -36.12
CA ALA A 578 20.04 37.78 -36.03
C ALA A 578 19.18 36.50 -36.09
N ALA A 579 19.56 35.51 -36.91
CA ALA A 579 18.87 34.22 -36.93
C ALA A 579 19.10 33.41 -35.66
N ALA A 580 20.32 33.39 -35.11
CA ALA A 580 20.60 32.75 -33.84
C ALA A 580 19.79 33.36 -32.68
N GLU A 581 19.65 34.68 -32.64
CA GLU A 581 18.81 35.37 -31.64
C GLU A 581 17.33 34.99 -31.76
N ARG A 582 16.79 34.87 -32.99
CA ARG A 582 15.42 34.38 -33.22
C ARG A 582 15.24 32.92 -32.79
N ALA A 583 16.21 32.06 -33.08
CA ALA A 583 16.18 30.66 -32.68
C ALA A 583 16.15 30.51 -31.15
N VAL A 584 16.97 31.28 -30.43
CA VAL A 584 16.98 31.30 -28.96
C VAL A 584 15.64 31.80 -28.39
N ALA A 585 15.08 32.87 -28.96
CA ALA A 585 13.77 33.39 -28.53
C ALA A 585 12.63 32.39 -28.76
N ALA A 586 12.65 31.70 -29.90
CA ALA A 586 11.67 30.65 -30.23
C ALA A 586 11.80 29.45 -29.29
N ALA A 587 13.02 28.96 -29.03
CA ALA A 587 13.28 27.87 -28.09
C ALA A 587 12.84 28.20 -26.67
N THR A 588 13.10 29.44 -26.20
CA THR A 588 12.65 29.92 -24.88
C THR A 588 11.13 29.92 -24.79
N THR A 589 10.45 30.47 -25.80
CA THR A 589 8.97 30.52 -25.83
C THR A 589 8.36 29.11 -25.88
N ALA A 590 8.98 28.19 -26.63
CA ALA A 590 8.55 26.80 -26.71
C ALA A 590 8.71 26.08 -25.37
N SER A 591 9.84 26.30 -24.67
CA SER A 591 10.09 25.73 -23.34
C SER A 591 9.13 26.27 -22.28
N GLU A 592 8.73 27.54 -22.35
CA GLU A 592 7.82 28.16 -21.39
C GLU A 592 6.37 27.69 -21.58
N LYS A 593 5.93 27.52 -22.83
CA LYS A 593 4.53 27.21 -23.15
C LYS A 593 4.23 25.72 -23.29
N GLY A 594 5.23 24.88 -23.56
CA GLY A 594 5.07 23.43 -23.73
C GLY A 594 4.19 23.01 -24.92
N ASP A 595 3.88 23.94 -25.83
CA ASP A 595 3.05 23.69 -27.01
C ASP A 595 3.86 23.01 -28.12
N VAL A 596 3.32 21.92 -28.68
CA VAL A 596 4.00 21.11 -29.70
C VAL A 596 4.27 21.91 -30.98
N GLY A 597 3.35 22.81 -31.35
CA GLY A 597 3.52 23.69 -32.51
C GLY A 597 4.67 24.67 -32.32
N LEU A 598 4.81 25.22 -31.11
CA LEU A 598 5.93 26.11 -30.78
C LEU A 598 7.28 25.39 -30.74
N VAL A 599 7.32 24.16 -30.22
CA VAL A 599 8.54 23.34 -30.23
C VAL A 599 9.00 23.04 -31.66
N THR A 600 8.05 22.73 -32.56
CA THR A 600 8.34 22.49 -33.97
C THR A 600 8.89 23.75 -34.65
N ALA A 601 8.24 24.90 -34.44
CA ALA A 601 8.69 26.19 -34.96
C ALA A 601 10.08 26.59 -34.43
N ALA A 602 10.39 26.28 -33.17
CA ALA A 602 11.70 26.54 -32.58
C ALA A 602 12.81 25.69 -33.22
N LEU A 603 12.53 24.41 -33.52
CA LEU A 603 13.48 23.52 -34.20
C LEU A 603 13.76 23.96 -35.64
N GLU A 604 12.72 24.41 -36.36
CA GLU A 604 12.86 25.00 -37.70
C GLU A 604 13.71 26.29 -37.66
N ALA A 605 13.45 27.18 -36.70
CA ALA A 605 14.22 28.40 -36.51
C ALA A 605 15.70 28.12 -36.18
N ALA A 606 15.99 27.14 -35.32
CA ALA A 606 17.35 26.72 -35.00
C ALA A 606 18.08 26.13 -36.22
N THR A 607 17.38 25.33 -37.03
CA THR A 607 17.93 24.76 -38.27
C THR A 607 18.27 25.83 -39.30
N ALA A 608 17.39 26.83 -39.45
CA ALA A 608 17.65 27.99 -40.31
C ALA A 608 18.87 28.80 -39.81
N ALA A 609 18.94 29.09 -38.51
CA ALA A 609 20.05 29.83 -37.91
C ALA A 609 21.40 29.12 -38.07
N ARG A 610 21.43 27.78 -37.92
CA ARG A 610 22.63 26.98 -38.16
C ARG A 610 23.09 27.03 -39.62
N THR A 611 22.14 27.03 -40.56
CA THR A 611 22.43 27.14 -42.00
C THR A 611 23.04 28.50 -42.33
N GLU A 612 22.43 29.60 -41.85
CA GLU A 612 22.96 30.95 -42.03
C GLU A 612 24.35 31.13 -41.40
N ALA A 613 24.59 30.56 -40.20
CA ALA A 613 25.91 30.62 -39.57
C ALA A 613 26.98 29.86 -40.36
N SER A 614 26.65 28.69 -40.92
CA SER A 614 27.55 27.95 -41.81
C SER A 614 27.84 28.73 -43.11
N GLU A 615 26.85 29.41 -43.69
CA GLU A 615 27.06 30.25 -44.87
C GLU A 615 27.91 31.48 -44.56
N ALA A 616 27.72 32.12 -43.40
CA ALA A 616 28.53 33.23 -42.93
C ALA A 616 30.00 32.82 -42.73
N ASP A 617 30.27 31.65 -42.14
CA ASP A 617 31.63 31.13 -41.99
C ASP A 617 32.30 30.86 -43.34
N LYS A 618 31.59 30.20 -44.28
CA LYS A 618 32.07 29.99 -45.66
C LYS A 618 32.37 31.31 -46.36
N ALA A 619 31.50 32.31 -46.22
CA ALA A 619 31.69 33.64 -46.80
C ALA A 619 32.91 34.36 -46.20
N ALA A 620 33.08 34.29 -44.87
CA ALA A 620 34.22 34.86 -44.17
C ALA A 620 35.54 34.20 -44.58
N GLN A 621 35.55 32.87 -44.69
CA GLN A 621 36.74 32.11 -45.12
C GLN A 621 37.11 32.44 -46.59
N ALA A 622 36.13 32.47 -47.50
CA ALA A 622 36.37 32.85 -48.89
C ALA A 622 36.92 34.28 -49.01
N ALA A 623 36.37 35.21 -48.23
CA ALA A 623 36.84 36.59 -48.17
C ALA A 623 38.27 36.70 -47.57
N LEU A 624 38.62 35.84 -46.59
CA LEU A 624 39.95 35.80 -45.97
C LEU A 624 41.00 35.25 -46.94
N ASP A 625 40.62 34.27 -47.76
CA ASP A 625 41.44 33.71 -48.81
C ASP A 625 41.68 34.72 -49.94
N GLU A 626 40.65 35.46 -50.36
CA GLU A 626 40.76 36.57 -51.32
C GLU A 626 41.70 37.68 -50.79
N ALA A 627 41.52 38.10 -49.54
CA ALA A 627 42.39 39.06 -48.87
C ALA A 627 43.85 38.57 -48.80
N SER A 628 44.05 37.29 -48.48
CA SER A 628 45.38 36.68 -48.41
C SER A 628 46.03 36.58 -49.79
N ALA A 629 45.25 36.29 -50.84
CA ALA A 629 45.72 36.29 -52.22
C ALA A 629 46.13 37.70 -52.67
N ALA A 630 45.35 38.73 -52.33
CA ALA A 630 45.69 40.14 -52.61
C ALA A 630 47.02 40.54 -51.94
N ILE A 631 47.19 40.24 -50.64
CA ILE A 631 48.44 40.52 -49.90
C ILE A 631 49.64 39.79 -50.53
N ARG A 632 49.47 38.53 -50.94
CA ARG A 632 50.54 37.75 -51.60
C ARG A 632 50.94 38.38 -52.94
N THR A 633 49.98 38.83 -53.73
CA THR A 633 50.21 39.52 -55.00
C THR A 633 50.90 40.87 -54.82
N ALA A 634 50.53 41.64 -53.79
CA ALA A 634 51.20 42.90 -53.45
C ALA A 634 52.64 42.70 -52.94
N ARG A 635 52.90 41.61 -52.21
CA ARG A 635 54.26 41.25 -51.77
C ARG A 635 55.15 40.81 -52.94
N SER A 636 54.61 40.03 -53.88
CA SER A 636 55.37 39.55 -55.03
C SER A 636 55.73 40.68 -56.00
N SER A 637 54.88 41.70 -56.15
CA SER A 637 55.17 42.87 -56.97
C SER A 637 56.29 43.76 -56.39
N ARG A 638 56.38 43.91 -55.06
CA ARG A 638 57.49 44.62 -54.38
C ARG A 638 58.83 43.87 -54.45
N GLY A 639 58.80 42.55 -54.40
CA GLY A 639 59.99 41.70 -54.37
C GLY A 639 60.90 41.76 -55.61
N ARG A 640 60.39 42.22 -56.76
CA ARG A 640 61.19 42.31 -57.99
C ARG A 640 62.15 43.52 -58.06
N SER A 641 62.07 44.49 -57.14
CA SER A 641 62.84 45.75 -57.24
C SER A 641 64.11 45.84 -56.36
N ARG A 642 64.40 44.85 -55.50
CA ARG A 642 65.61 44.87 -54.64
C ARG A 642 66.41 43.56 -54.69
N ARG A 643 67.20 43.39 -55.76
CA ARG A 643 68.36 42.47 -55.78
C ARG A 643 69.62 43.26 -55.41
N ARG A 644 70.17 43.06 -54.20
CA ARG A 644 71.62 43.04 -53.93
C ARG A 644 71.93 42.69 -52.46
N SER A 645 72.70 41.60 -52.34
CA SER A 645 73.68 41.26 -51.28
C SER A 645 73.19 40.56 -49.98
N PRO A 646 73.61 39.29 -49.74
CA PRO A 646 73.36 38.56 -48.50
C PRO A 646 74.48 38.78 -47.47
N LYS A 647 74.14 38.93 -46.19
CA LYS A 647 75.10 38.87 -45.08
C LYS A 647 74.54 38.06 -43.91
N THR A 648 75.24 36.96 -43.65
CA THR A 648 75.09 35.94 -42.62
C THR A 648 75.41 36.49 -41.22
N ILE A 649 74.51 36.39 -40.22
CA ILE A 649 74.87 36.38 -38.78
C ILE A 649 73.86 35.52 -37.99
N ALA A 650 74.40 34.78 -37.01
CA ALA A 650 73.85 33.66 -36.26
C ALA A 650 72.89 34.02 -35.10
N ARG A 651 72.22 32.95 -34.63
CA ARG A 651 71.35 32.74 -33.45
C ARG A 651 72.06 33.07 -32.12
N PRO A 652 71.35 33.35 -31.01
CA PRO A 652 71.17 32.27 -30.02
C PRO A 652 69.82 32.30 -29.23
N ALA A 653 69.56 31.18 -28.57
CA ALA A 653 68.48 30.94 -27.60
C ALA A 653 68.78 31.57 -26.23
N LEU A 654 67.73 31.88 -25.44
CA LEU A 654 67.57 31.55 -24.00
C LEU A 654 66.48 32.40 -23.29
N LEU A 655 65.80 31.74 -22.34
CA LEU A 655 65.18 32.23 -21.08
C LEU A 655 63.70 32.67 -21.03
N SER A 656 62.91 31.73 -20.49
CA SER A 656 61.83 31.83 -19.48
C SER A 656 61.78 33.10 -18.62
N ASN A 657 60.56 33.59 -18.35
CA ASN A 657 60.07 34.04 -17.01
C ASN A 657 58.54 34.33 -17.01
N SER A 658 57.82 33.72 -16.06
CA SER A 658 56.45 34.08 -15.60
C SER A 658 56.48 35.22 -14.58
N PRO A 659 55.33 35.83 -14.26
CA PRO A 659 55.09 36.28 -12.89
C PRO A 659 53.70 35.89 -12.34
N GLU A 660 53.70 35.30 -11.13
CA GLU A 660 52.55 35.18 -10.23
C GLU A 660 52.18 36.55 -9.62
N ARG A 661 50.88 36.77 -9.34
CA ARG A 661 50.36 37.88 -8.51
C ARG A 661 49.78 37.32 -7.20
N LYS A 662 50.34 37.76 -6.08
CA LYS A 662 49.79 37.68 -4.70
C LYS A 662 49.71 39.10 -4.11
N THR A 663 48.62 39.39 -3.44
CA THR A 663 48.32 40.57 -2.57
C THR A 663 47.22 40.07 -1.62
N GLU A 664 47.13 40.33 -0.31
CA GLU A 664 47.89 40.99 0.76
C GLU A 664 47.01 40.72 2.03
N PRO A 665 47.54 40.47 3.26
CA PRO A 665 46.69 40.40 4.45
C PRO A 665 47.02 41.50 5.49
N ALA A 666 46.01 42.00 6.21
CA ALA A 666 46.18 42.89 7.36
C ALA A 666 45.06 42.75 8.42
N SER A 667 45.49 42.36 9.63
CA SER A 667 45.12 42.93 10.95
C SER A 667 43.77 42.62 11.63
N GLN A 668 43.87 41.91 12.77
CA GLN A 668 42.89 41.72 13.86
C GLN A 668 42.67 43.00 14.71
N PRO A 669 41.64 43.03 15.58
CA PRO A 669 41.95 43.18 17.00
C PRO A 669 41.14 42.27 17.96
N THR A 670 41.79 41.99 19.09
CA THR A 670 41.39 41.27 20.31
C THR A 670 40.25 41.93 21.08
N VAL A 671 39.27 41.16 21.58
CA VAL A 671 38.39 41.54 22.71
C VAL A 671 38.16 40.32 23.62
N GLU A 672 38.18 40.60 24.92
CA GLU A 672 38.22 39.75 26.12
C GLU A 672 36.96 38.90 26.43
N PRO A 673 37.03 37.93 27.37
CA PRO A 673 35.97 36.96 27.64
C PRO A 673 35.03 37.42 28.77
N THR A 674 33.72 37.27 28.59
CA THR A 674 32.73 37.45 29.67
C THR A 674 31.60 36.41 29.62
N THR A 675 31.61 35.54 30.64
CA THR A 675 30.48 34.99 31.43
C THR A 675 29.19 34.50 30.73
N LYS A 676 28.93 33.20 30.89
CA LYS A 676 27.72 32.43 30.53
C LYS A 676 26.41 33.08 31.02
N PRO A 677 25.40 33.26 30.14
CA PRO A 677 24.01 33.38 30.54
C PRO A 677 23.21 32.08 30.33
N ARG A 678 22.27 31.88 31.24
CA ARG A 678 21.34 30.75 31.38
C ARG A 678 20.40 30.64 30.16
N ILE A 679 20.26 29.43 29.60
CA ILE A 679 19.43 29.12 28.43
C ILE A 679 17.97 29.51 28.70
N SER A 680 17.46 30.42 27.88
CA SER A 680 16.04 30.77 27.76
C SER A 680 15.46 30.04 26.54
N PRO A 681 14.15 29.72 26.48
CA PRO A 681 13.57 28.95 25.38
C PRO A 681 13.76 29.69 24.04
N ARG A 682 14.49 29.09 23.11
CA ARG A 682 14.88 29.69 21.82
C ARG A 682 13.67 29.71 20.88
N THR A 683 13.20 30.90 20.55
CA THR A 683 12.18 31.15 19.51
C THR A 683 12.70 30.76 18.12
N LYS A 684 11.97 29.83 17.47
CA LYS A 684 11.88 29.48 16.03
C LYS A 684 12.67 30.40 15.07
N ARG A 685 13.93 30.08 14.77
CA ARG A 685 14.69 30.72 13.66
C ARG A 685 15.21 29.65 12.72
N ALA A 686 14.96 29.84 11.42
CA ALA A 686 15.66 29.11 10.37
C ALA A 686 17.17 29.29 10.55
N TRP A 687 17.95 28.22 10.41
CA TRP A 687 19.40 28.27 10.58
C TRP A 687 20.01 29.09 9.44
N ASN A 688 20.82 30.08 9.77
CA ASN A 688 21.54 30.86 8.78
C ASN A 688 22.89 30.18 8.52
N TYR A 689 22.98 29.40 7.45
CA TYR A 689 24.19 28.69 7.08
C TYR A 689 25.27 29.66 6.58
N PRO A 690 26.55 29.51 6.97
CA PRO A 690 27.62 30.41 6.52
C PRO A 690 28.09 30.12 5.08
N TRP A 691 27.46 29.17 4.39
CA TRP A 691 27.66 28.82 2.99
C TRP A 691 26.32 28.91 2.23
N PRO A 692 26.33 29.07 0.91
CA PRO A 692 25.10 29.04 0.12
C PRO A 692 24.35 27.72 0.29
N THR A 693 23.01 27.77 0.33
CA THR A 693 22.11 26.61 0.30
C THR A 693 21.38 26.53 -1.05
N GLY A 694 20.98 25.32 -1.46
CA GLY A 694 20.12 25.09 -2.63
C GLY A 694 18.65 24.89 -2.24
N GLN A 695 17.78 24.73 -3.23
CA GLN A 695 16.40 24.26 -3.01
C GLN A 695 16.07 23.13 -3.99
N THR A 696 15.34 22.13 -3.53
CA THR A 696 14.75 21.07 -4.35
C THR A 696 13.43 21.55 -4.97
N ALA A 697 12.87 20.81 -5.95
CA ALA A 697 11.65 21.21 -6.63
C ALA A 697 10.40 21.22 -5.71
N ASP A 698 10.41 20.37 -4.68
CA ASP A 698 9.41 20.25 -3.62
C ASP A 698 9.66 21.20 -2.43
N GLY A 699 10.64 22.10 -2.53
CA GLY A 699 10.85 23.20 -1.58
C GLY A 699 11.72 22.87 -0.36
N TRP A 700 12.37 21.71 -0.31
CA TRP A 700 13.36 21.41 0.72
C TRP A 700 14.65 22.22 0.49
N THR A 701 15.32 22.60 1.57
CA THR A 701 16.59 23.33 1.50
C THR A 701 17.75 22.34 1.41
N ILE A 702 18.56 22.42 0.37
CA ILE A 702 19.80 21.63 0.24
C ILE A 702 20.87 22.29 1.11
N VAL A 703 21.18 21.67 2.25
CA VAL A 703 22.15 22.17 3.23
C VAL A 703 23.58 21.83 2.82
N GLY A 704 23.79 20.66 2.20
CA GLY A 704 25.11 20.17 1.84
C GLY A 704 25.06 18.84 1.08
N VAL A 705 26.18 18.48 0.46
CA VAL A 705 26.32 17.23 -0.30
C VAL A 705 27.51 16.42 0.21
N SER A 706 27.37 15.10 0.27
CA SER A 706 28.45 14.16 0.60
C SER A 706 28.61 13.19 -0.57
N PRO A 707 29.75 13.16 -1.29
CA PRO A 707 30.01 12.10 -2.26
C PRO A 707 29.91 10.72 -1.59
N PHE A 708 29.29 9.74 -2.24
CA PHE A 708 29.25 8.34 -1.80
C PHE A 708 29.39 7.36 -2.97
N GLY A 709 29.93 6.18 -2.69
CA GLY A 709 30.10 5.12 -3.70
C GLY A 709 31.47 5.12 -4.37
N LYS A 710 31.57 4.43 -5.51
CA LYS A 710 32.83 4.31 -6.25
C LYS A 710 33.22 5.66 -6.86
N LYS A 711 34.48 6.04 -6.67
CA LYS A 711 35.09 7.17 -7.38
C LYS A 711 35.50 6.71 -8.78
N ASP A 712 35.38 7.60 -9.76
CA ASP A 712 35.99 7.42 -11.08
C ASP A 712 37.53 7.50 -11.00
N LYS A 713 38.20 7.37 -12.16
CA LYS A 713 39.66 7.42 -12.25
C LYS A 713 40.23 8.81 -11.88
N ASP A 714 39.39 9.84 -11.92
CA ASP A 714 39.75 11.23 -11.62
C ASP A 714 39.45 11.59 -10.15
N GLY A 715 38.92 10.64 -9.37
CA GLY A 715 38.60 10.81 -7.95
C GLY A 715 37.21 11.39 -7.68
N ASN A 716 36.38 11.60 -8.70
CA ASN A 716 35.01 12.11 -8.57
C ASN A 716 34.05 10.97 -8.23
N SER A 717 33.14 11.23 -7.31
CA SER A 717 32.10 10.26 -6.96
C SER A 717 30.93 10.33 -7.94
N PHE A 718 30.50 9.19 -8.47
CA PHE A 718 29.31 9.14 -9.33
C PHE A 718 28.02 9.45 -8.58
N TYR A 719 27.99 9.17 -7.27
CA TYR A 719 26.80 9.37 -6.45
C TYR A 719 27.07 10.36 -5.32
N HIS A 720 26.03 11.12 -4.98
CA HIS A 720 26.04 12.08 -3.87
C HIS A 720 24.85 11.76 -2.96
N LYS A 721 25.08 11.80 -1.64
CA LYS A 721 24.03 11.92 -0.63
C LYS A 721 23.83 13.40 -0.35
N VAL A 722 22.59 13.84 -0.24
CA VAL A 722 22.21 15.24 -0.07
C VAL A 722 21.56 15.38 1.28
N LEU A 723 22.03 16.32 2.10
CA LEU A 723 21.35 16.69 3.34
C LEU A 723 20.29 17.72 3.01
N LEU A 724 19.03 17.33 3.14
CA LEU A 724 17.88 18.20 2.96
C LEU A 724 17.37 18.66 4.32
N GLU A 725 16.90 19.90 4.40
CA GLU A 725 16.20 20.47 5.56
C GLU A 725 14.80 20.95 5.17
N ARG A 726 13.80 20.61 5.97
CA ARG A 726 12.45 21.18 5.92
C ARG A 726 12.02 21.55 7.34
N MET A 727 11.16 22.56 7.46
CA MET A 727 10.56 22.91 8.75
C MET A 727 9.26 22.12 8.93
N GLU A 728 9.21 21.24 9.94
CA GLU A 728 8.00 20.53 10.39
C GLU A 728 7.71 20.92 11.84
N ASP A 729 6.48 21.36 12.14
CA ASP A 729 6.06 21.84 13.46
C ASP A 729 6.96 22.93 14.07
N GLY A 730 7.60 23.73 13.21
CA GLY A 730 8.53 24.79 13.61
C GLY A 730 9.90 24.28 14.09
N ARG A 731 10.22 23.00 13.87
CA ARG A 731 11.53 22.40 14.07
C ARG A 731 12.15 22.03 12.71
N PRO A 732 13.45 22.27 12.51
CA PRO A 732 14.12 21.78 11.32
C PRO A 732 14.23 20.26 11.38
N TYR A 733 13.66 19.59 10.38
CA TYR A 733 13.81 18.18 10.10
C TYR A 733 14.85 18.02 9.00
N GLN A 734 15.91 17.25 9.28
CA GLN A 734 17.01 17.04 8.34
C GLN A 734 17.16 15.57 7.98
N ILE A 735 17.25 15.28 6.68
CA ILE A 735 17.36 13.91 6.16
C ILE A 735 18.45 13.80 5.11
N PHE A 736 19.20 12.69 5.12
CA PHE A 736 20.07 12.32 4.01
C PHE A 736 19.28 11.51 2.99
N VAL A 737 19.17 12.01 1.77
CA VAL A 737 18.60 11.28 0.63
C VAL A 737 19.63 11.14 -0.49
N SER A 738 19.35 10.29 -1.48
CA SER A 738 20.16 10.25 -2.69
C SER A 738 19.98 11.50 -3.55
N ALA A 739 20.98 11.86 -4.37
CA ALA A 739 20.85 13.00 -5.30
C ALA A 739 19.72 12.83 -6.32
N SER A 740 19.34 11.59 -6.65
CA SER A 740 18.16 11.30 -7.48
C SER A 740 16.86 11.63 -6.76
N GLU A 741 16.72 11.28 -5.48
CA GLU A 741 15.53 11.59 -4.66
C GLU A 741 15.40 13.10 -4.39
N ALA A 742 16.52 13.81 -4.20
CA ALA A 742 16.52 15.27 -4.03
C ALA A 742 16.26 16.06 -5.34
N GLY A 743 16.19 15.39 -6.49
CA GLY A 743 16.16 16.02 -7.82
C GLY A 743 17.57 16.34 -8.33
N LEU A 744 18.03 15.53 -9.30
CA LEU A 744 19.41 15.58 -9.81
C LEU A 744 19.82 16.96 -10.34
N SER A 745 18.89 17.67 -10.99
CA SER A 745 19.08 19.03 -11.52
C SER A 745 19.30 20.07 -10.41
N SER A 746 18.51 20.01 -9.34
CA SER A 746 18.65 20.85 -8.15
C SER A 746 19.99 20.63 -7.46
N VAL A 747 20.43 19.37 -7.36
CA VAL A 747 21.73 18.99 -6.79
C VAL A 747 22.89 19.45 -7.68
N GLN A 748 22.79 19.31 -9.00
CA GLN A 748 23.80 19.83 -9.94
C GLN A 748 23.91 21.35 -9.89
N LYS A 749 22.77 22.05 -9.77
CA LYS A 749 22.74 23.50 -9.57
C LYS A 749 23.42 23.89 -8.26
N TYR A 750 23.16 23.15 -7.17
CA TYR A 750 23.82 23.36 -5.88
C TYR A 750 25.34 23.10 -5.94
N LEU A 751 25.76 21.99 -6.57
CA LEU A 751 27.18 21.65 -6.79
C LEU A 751 27.93 22.68 -7.65
N SER A 752 27.20 23.42 -8.50
CA SER A 752 27.75 24.49 -9.34
C SER A 752 27.86 25.84 -8.60
N MET A 753 27.28 25.98 -7.40
CA MET A 753 27.40 27.19 -6.59
C MET A 753 28.81 27.29 -6.00
N GLN A 754 29.46 28.45 -6.19
CA GLN A 754 30.76 28.70 -5.55
C GLN A 754 30.59 28.71 -4.02
N GLY A 755 31.32 27.83 -3.33
CA GLY A 755 31.27 27.72 -1.86
C GLY A 755 30.21 26.77 -1.31
N TYR A 756 29.59 25.90 -2.15
CA TYR A 756 28.70 24.84 -1.65
C TYR A 756 29.40 23.99 -0.59
N LYS A 757 28.65 23.48 0.39
CA LYS A 757 29.22 22.66 1.46
C LYS A 757 29.34 21.20 1.03
N ASN A 758 30.60 20.75 0.87
CA ASN A 758 30.92 19.33 0.80
C ASN A 758 31.02 18.75 2.22
N LEU A 759 29.98 18.03 2.65
CA LEU A 759 29.87 17.42 3.98
C LEU A 759 30.92 16.32 4.23
N ALA A 760 31.60 15.83 3.19
CA ALA A 760 32.71 14.89 3.35
C ALA A 760 34.08 15.57 3.54
N ALA A 761 34.23 16.85 3.16
CA ALA A 761 35.52 17.54 3.20
C ALA A 761 36.03 17.80 4.63
N ASP A 762 35.12 17.86 5.61
CA ASP A 762 35.43 18.16 7.02
C ASP A 762 34.88 17.08 7.97
N GLN A 763 34.57 15.88 7.46
CA GLN A 763 34.10 14.79 8.31
C GLN A 763 35.26 14.21 9.13
N SER A 764 35.47 14.76 10.34
CA SER A 764 36.10 14.01 11.41
C SER A 764 35.21 12.80 11.74
N THR A 765 35.86 11.66 11.97
CA THR A 765 35.19 10.38 12.26
C THR A 765 34.74 10.40 13.71
N TRP A 766 33.63 11.10 13.97
CA TRP A 766 32.99 11.08 15.28
C TRP A 766 32.06 9.88 15.41
N SER A 767 32.07 9.27 16.59
CA SER A 767 31.20 8.20 17.03
C SER A 767 30.34 8.69 18.20
N TYR A 768 29.36 7.89 18.63
CA TYR A 768 28.59 8.23 19.85
C TYR A 768 29.48 8.38 21.09
N ARG A 769 30.71 7.85 21.06
CA ARG A 769 31.68 7.96 22.16
C ARG A 769 32.26 9.35 22.29
N ASP A 770 32.25 10.12 21.21
CA ASP A 770 32.79 11.49 21.17
C ASP A 770 31.69 12.50 21.53
N ARG A 771 30.54 12.05 22.05
CA ARG A 771 29.41 12.90 22.49
C ARG A 771 29.85 14.04 23.43
N GLU A 772 30.84 13.78 24.28
CA GLU A 772 31.35 14.77 25.25
C GLU A 772 32.20 15.88 24.58
N ASP A 773 32.72 15.64 23.38
CA ASP A 773 33.52 16.62 22.62
C ASP A 773 32.64 17.66 21.92
N PHE A 774 31.32 17.44 21.83
CA PHE A 774 30.38 18.39 21.25
C PHE A 774 29.83 19.34 22.32
N VAL A 775 29.98 20.65 22.09
CA VAL A 775 29.30 21.67 22.91
C VAL A 775 27.78 21.63 22.71
N GLU A 776 27.35 21.40 21.46
CA GLU A 776 25.94 21.35 21.07
C GLU A 776 25.80 20.43 19.85
N LEU A 777 25.00 19.36 19.97
CA LEU A 777 24.67 18.48 18.85
C LEU A 777 23.51 19.13 18.06
N LEU A 778 23.76 19.60 16.82
CA LEU A 778 22.74 20.36 16.08
C LEU A 778 21.60 19.49 15.56
N CYS A 779 21.94 18.29 15.10
CA CYS A 779 21.00 17.38 14.47
C CYS A 779 21.57 15.96 14.43
N VAL A 780 20.67 14.99 14.37
CA VAL A 780 20.95 13.57 14.13
C VAL A 780 20.12 13.19 12.91
N SER A 781 20.77 12.73 11.84
CA SER A 781 20.02 12.26 10.67
C SER A 781 19.42 10.87 10.93
N ASP A 782 18.16 10.63 10.56
CA ASP A 782 17.63 9.26 10.56
C ASP A 782 18.39 8.36 9.58
N GLY A 783 18.78 7.18 10.06
CA GLY A 783 19.48 6.20 9.24
C GLY A 783 18.51 5.49 8.29
N GLN A 784 18.51 5.83 7.00
CA GLN A 784 17.80 5.04 6.00
C GLN A 784 18.55 3.73 5.72
N ILE A 785 18.09 2.62 6.30
CA ILE A 785 18.32 1.29 5.73
C ILE A 785 17.05 0.92 4.98
N LYS A 786 17.10 0.87 3.64
CA LYS A 786 16.14 0.04 2.92
C LYS A 786 16.48 -1.42 3.25
N VAL A 787 15.66 -2.05 4.08
CA VAL A 787 15.88 -3.41 4.59
C VAL A 787 15.57 -4.41 3.48
N HIS A 788 16.45 -4.51 2.47
CA HIS A 788 16.27 -5.47 1.37
C HIS A 788 16.87 -6.85 1.66
N ASN A 789 17.57 -7.05 2.78
CA ASN A 789 18.19 -8.33 3.13
C ASN A 789 17.84 -8.73 4.58
N VAL A 790 16.77 -9.52 4.74
CA VAL A 790 16.32 -10.06 6.04
C VAL A 790 17.24 -11.20 6.55
N ALA A 791 18.18 -11.68 5.74
CA ALA A 791 19.04 -12.82 6.09
C ALA A 791 20.31 -12.48 6.90
N GLY A 792 20.66 -11.20 7.10
CA GLY A 792 21.85 -10.78 7.84
C GLY A 792 21.53 -10.29 9.26
N ARG A 793 22.43 -10.51 10.23
CA ARG A 793 22.30 -9.96 11.60
C ARG A 793 22.02 -8.45 11.52
N ARG A 794 20.97 -8.00 12.22
CA ARG A 794 20.60 -6.58 12.37
C ARG A 794 21.85 -5.76 12.76
N GLN A 795 22.33 -4.91 11.85
CA GLN A 795 23.29 -3.85 12.16
C GLN A 795 22.51 -2.55 12.33
N ASP A 796 22.77 -1.83 13.41
CA ASP A 796 22.22 -0.47 13.59
C ASP A 796 22.70 0.42 12.43
N PRO A 797 21.82 1.25 11.82
CA PRO A 797 22.23 2.15 10.77
C PRO A 797 23.34 3.10 11.27
N PRO A 798 24.40 3.35 10.48
CA PRO A 798 25.34 4.40 10.81
C PRO A 798 24.63 5.77 10.79
N THR A 799 24.48 6.37 11.97
CA THR A 799 23.90 7.71 12.16
C THR A 799 24.99 8.75 11.90
N LYS A 800 24.73 9.74 11.03
CA LYS A 800 25.65 10.86 10.82
C LYS A 800 25.23 12.03 11.72
N CYS A 801 26.13 12.44 12.62
CA CYS A 801 25.96 13.65 13.42
C CYS A 801 26.71 14.81 12.74
N THR A 802 26.10 15.99 12.67
CA THR A 802 26.76 17.22 12.23
C THR A 802 26.63 18.27 13.33
N GLY A 803 27.76 18.83 13.76
CA GLY A 803 27.85 19.96 14.69
C GLY A 803 28.70 21.08 14.08
N PRO A 804 28.60 22.34 14.56
CA PRO A 804 29.60 23.33 14.24
C PRO A 804 30.88 22.96 15.01
N GLU A 805 32.04 23.27 14.45
CA GLU A 805 33.28 23.29 15.25
C GLU A 805 33.18 24.32 16.38
#